data_AF-A0A5N7A2R9-F1
#
_entry.id   AF-A0A5N7A2R9-F1
#
_cell.length_a   1.000
_cell.length_b   1.000
_cell.length_c   1.000
_cell.angle_alpha   90.00
_cell.angle_beta   90.00
_cell.angle_gamma   90.00
#
_symmetry.space_group_name_H-M   'P 1'
#
loop_
_entity.id
_entity.type
_entity.pdbx_description
1 polymer ?
#
loop_
_entity_poly.entity_id
_entity_poly.type
_entity_poly.pdbx_seq_one_letter_code
_entity_poly.pdbx_strand_id
1 'polypeptide(L)'
;MDWMAERTALDEYIEQLGMQPSYVPRPGEVVLWAPEYQGELVWNHENKRIEMYAPNQGQWLGTPEWRAGIVGQTPEEDIVLQDLVKTAPKKWGVNYSGFRVETFPDPQSYDKSYSLHYKYVHLQRIKPFNAYELFLQGIPPEKLHPSIGYAMTIMSSFSLLDKYHFKGTWPNAAIYCRGIFLGAELLVVGDAVRLKPNRQVYSYETHKAVEDVMVIDEIRLELANCVNDLMSDQLAERYQIRVAGKVYTNAPRRSSAGTDGTSQQLPMKPEEVIDVFQSIGMGGYGSWYRVWKGATVEVSQNMIIGRCYDPDAMDLLFGSRLLGLDLSGVIKAREYSRKVDERIPEGKDWFWGDFRTQTLAIDTLNGQDVGYYSDAREIKMWRANLRILDGTADSADLRLAKLPGNVGRPSTKARSNFSEVGKLSKLVSTGLGAADVSNPVSSEEGPNLPNEEDTSESDEIFTLAMNQLPGGTDESEGGQTADSQYLIMDALKLFHADILDSFSGICIYGDEPLAFWYSTWFANGIPQAQAVTVSLKDLINGTVSFETLTEAFGPSSLGIIVVKDLDPEFQRLRTQVLSNASYLAALPNDELETLTSPSAKYLVGWSCGKETLRSGHFDTLKGSYYVNCAFYQDPTLQGAPADNFPDLSEYTAPNIWPPADRLPTFRPALEQLCALIIDTAALVARACDRYATANIDGYKSGYLEHVVRTSLTTKARLLHYFPAEGGADSETRDGDGDDDWCATHLDHGCLTGLTSAMFVDEVASPPGEGGELVELGASPDPKAGLYIQSRTGEVVKVNIPRDCLAFQTGEALQLITRGKFRAVPHFVKGAKPSAGKRIARNTLAVFTQPNLGEEVESGKSFGEFAREVVARTY
;
A
#
# COMPACT_ATOMS: atom_id res chain seq x y z
N MET A 1 10.43 18.80 14.11
CA MET A 1 11.37 18.08 15.00
C MET A 1 11.03 16.59 14.96
N ASP A 2 9.75 16.21 14.98
CA ASP A 2 9.22 14.92 14.46
C ASP A 2 9.72 14.57 13.05
N TRP A 3 9.79 15.58 12.18
CA TRP A 3 10.01 15.40 10.75
C TRP A 3 11.31 14.69 10.35
N MET A 4 12.34 14.57 11.21
CA MET A 4 13.57 13.80 10.87
C MET A 4 13.47 12.33 11.25
N ALA A 5 12.84 12.01 12.39
CA ALA A 5 12.69 10.64 12.87
C ALA A 5 11.52 9.91 12.18
N GLU A 6 10.44 10.64 11.87
CA GLU A 6 9.26 10.10 11.22
C GLU A 6 9.30 10.25 9.69
N ARG A 7 10.32 10.92 9.13
CA ARG A 7 10.38 11.19 7.69
C ARG A 7 10.30 9.93 6.86
N THR A 8 11.11 8.93 7.22
CA THR A 8 11.18 7.67 6.49
C THR A 8 9.85 6.94 6.53
N ALA A 9 9.22 6.84 7.71
CA ALA A 9 7.90 6.22 7.85
C ALA A 9 6.81 7.01 7.11
N LEU A 10 6.89 8.34 7.08
CA LEU A 10 5.96 9.21 6.36
C LEU A 10 6.15 9.09 4.83
N ASP A 11 7.39 9.04 4.35
CA ASP A 11 7.73 8.81 2.94
C ASP A 11 7.22 7.44 2.50
N GLU A 12 7.49 6.38 3.26
CA GLU A 12 6.96 5.03 3.04
C GLU A 12 5.42 5.02 3.01
N TYR A 13 4.78 5.70 3.95
CA TYR A 13 3.33 5.80 4.00
C TYR A 13 2.76 6.52 2.78
N ILE A 14 3.35 7.65 2.36
CA ILE A 14 2.90 8.39 1.16
C ILE A 14 3.09 7.55 -0.10
N GLU A 15 4.19 6.80 -0.22
CA GLU A 15 4.41 5.86 -1.33
C GLU A 15 3.37 4.73 -1.34
N GLN A 16 3.06 4.17 -0.17
CA GLN A 16 2.00 3.16 -0.03
C GLN A 16 0.62 3.68 -0.45
N LEU A 17 0.30 4.95 -0.15
CA LEU A 17 -0.97 5.55 -0.59
C LEU A 17 -1.12 5.57 -2.11
N GLY A 18 -0.03 5.68 -2.88
CA GLY A 18 -0.05 5.63 -4.34
C GLY A 18 -0.38 4.23 -4.90
N MET A 19 -0.23 3.18 -4.09
CA MET A 19 -0.56 1.81 -4.47
C MET A 19 -1.97 1.37 -3.99
N GLN A 20 -2.60 2.14 -3.10
CA GLN A 20 -3.90 1.81 -2.54
C GLN A 20 -5.05 2.35 -3.41
N PRO A 21 -6.15 1.60 -3.58
CA PRO A 21 -7.33 2.10 -4.27
C PRO A 21 -7.89 3.36 -3.59
N SER A 22 -8.33 4.34 -4.38
CA SER A 22 -8.73 5.66 -3.86
C SER A 22 -9.97 5.65 -2.95
N TYR A 23 -10.79 4.59 -3.02
CA TYR A 23 -11.97 4.40 -2.16
C TYR A 23 -11.64 3.90 -0.74
N VAL A 24 -10.39 3.50 -0.48
CA VAL A 24 -9.98 3.01 0.84
C VAL A 24 -9.80 4.21 1.80
N PRO A 25 -10.46 4.22 2.97
CA PRO A 25 -10.28 5.27 3.97
C PRO A 25 -8.85 5.30 4.52
N ARG A 26 -8.28 6.51 4.65
CA ARG A 26 -6.92 6.73 5.16
C ARG A 26 -6.93 7.15 6.64
N PRO A 27 -5.86 6.89 7.42
CA PRO A 27 -5.71 7.40 8.77
C PRO A 27 -5.96 8.91 8.88
N GLY A 28 -6.72 9.33 9.89
CA GLY A 28 -7.12 10.72 10.12
C GLY A 28 -8.28 11.22 9.26
N GLU A 29 -8.85 10.38 8.40
CA GLU A 29 -10.06 10.73 7.64
C GLU A 29 -11.32 10.63 8.48
N VAL A 30 -12.30 11.47 8.13
CA VAL A 30 -13.65 11.42 8.69
C VAL A 30 -14.52 10.59 7.77
N VAL A 31 -15.19 9.60 8.33
CA VAL A 31 -16.06 8.68 7.61
C VAL A 31 -17.45 8.63 8.24
N LEU A 32 -18.45 8.29 7.42
CA LEU A 32 -19.75 7.87 7.92
C LEU A 32 -19.68 6.36 8.22
N TRP A 33 -20.07 5.94 9.42
CA TRP A 33 -19.96 4.54 9.81
C TRP A 33 -21.12 4.07 10.69
N ALA A 34 -21.37 2.77 10.68
CA ALA A 34 -22.38 2.10 11.49
C ALA A 34 -21.71 1.09 12.44
N PRO A 35 -21.67 1.34 13.77
CA PRO A 35 -21.07 0.41 14.73
C PRO A 35 -21.77 -0.97 14.72
N GLU A 36 -23.09 -0.97 14.58
CA GLU A 36 -23.91 -2.15 14.34
C GLU A 36 -24.39 -2.16 12.90
N TYR A 37 -24.16 -3.27 12.20
CA TYR A 37 -24.46 -3.41 10.78
C TYR A 37 -24.71 -4.89 10.45
N GLN A 38 -25.85 -5.19 9.85
CA GLN A 38 -26.26 -6.54 9.46
C GLN A 38 -26.95 -6.51 8.09
N GLY A 39 -26.76 -7.56 7.30
CA GLY A 39 -27.35 -7.65 5.97
C GLY A 39 -26.72 -6.69 4.97
N GLU A 40 -27.54 -6.23 4.02
CA GLU A 40 -27.15 -5.37 2.90
C GLU A 40 -27.87 -4.01 3.00
N LEU A 41 -27.24 -2.93 2.52
CA LEU A 41 -27.92 -1.63 2.43
C LEU A 41 -28.76 -1.59 1.16
N VAL A 42 -30.07 -1.41 1.33
CA VAL A 42 -31.02 -1.35 0.23
C VAL A 42 -31.93 -0.13 0.40
N TRP A 43 -32.30 0.49 -0.72
CA TRP A 43 -33.29 1.55 -0.71
C TRP A 43 -34.69 1.01 -0.40
N ASN A 44 -35.28 1.46 0.70
CA ASN A 44 -36.67 1.14 1.01
C ASN A 44 -37.61 2.17 0.36
N HIS A 45 -38.34 1.76 -0.68
CA HIS A 45 -39.26 2.63 -1.41
C HIS A 45 -40.44 3.13 -0.58
N GLU A 46 -40.90 2.35 0.41
CA GLU A 46 -42.03 2.74 1.29
C GLU A 46 -41.59 3.85 2.25
N ASN A 47 -40.41 3.66 2.86
CA ASN A 47 -39.86 4.56 3.86
C ASN A 47 -39.02 5.71 3.26
N LYS A 48 -38.72 5.66 1.95
CA LYS A 48 -37.88 6.61 1.20
C LYS A 48 -36.53 6.88 1.87
N ARG A 49 -35.87 5.82 2.34
CA ARG A 49 -34.55 5.87 2.99
C ARG A 49 -33.79 4.57 2.78
N ILE A 50 -32.47 4.62 2.97
CA ILE A 50 -31.63 3.42 2.97
C ILE A 50 -31.81 2.68 4.30
N GLU A 51 -32.10 1.38 4.21
CA GLU A 51 -32.26 0.49 5.36
C GLU A 51 -31.46 -0.79 5.17
N MET A 52 -31.13 -1.44 6.28
CA MET A 52 -30.54 -2.76 6.28
C MET A 52 -31.61 -3.79 5.93
N TYR A 53 -31.31 -4.66 4.97
CA TYR A 53 -32.16 -5.76 4.55
C TYR A 53 -31.42 -7.07 4.75
N ALA A 54 -32.09 -8.10 5.25
CA ALA A 54 -31.55 -9.44 5.39
C ALA A 54 -32.13 -10.35 4.27
N PRO A 55 -31.42 -10.56 3.15
CA PRO A 55 -31.95 -11.32 2.02
C PRO A 55 -32.35 -12.75 2.42
N ASN A 56 -31.55 -13.37 3.28
CA ASN A 56 -31.78 -14.74 3.77
C ASN A 56 -33.06 -14.89 4.62
N GLN A 57 -33.54 -13.80 5.22
CA GLN A 57 -34.74 -13.79 6.08
C GLN A 57 -35.93 -13.08 5.41
N GLY A 58 -35.71 -12.42 4.27
CA GLY A 58 -36.73 -11.64 3.59
C GLY A 58 -37.25 -10.44 4.38
N GLN A 59 -36.45 -9.90 5.32
CA GLN A 59 -36.92 -8.92 6.31
C GLN A 59 -36.05 -7.65 6.34
N TRP A 60 -36.71 -6.50 6.53
CA TRP A 60 -36.09 -5.22 6.86
C TRP A 60 -35.61 -5.18 8.31
N LEU A 61 -34.34 -4.85 8.52
CA LEU A 61 -33.70 -4.71 9.83
C LEU A 61 -33.70 -3.26 10.34
N GLY A 62 -34.25 -2.33 9.56
CA GLY A 62 -34.32 -0.91 9.89
C GLY A 62 -33.10 -0.12 9.43
N THR A 63 -33.06 1.16 9.79
CA THR A 63 -31.97 2.08 9.41
C THR A 63 -30.71 1.83 10.23
N PRO A 64 -29.50 1.81 9.61
CA PRO A 64 -28.25 1.76 10.36
C PRO A 64 -28.15 2.91 11.37
N GLU A 65 -27.54 2.65 12.53
CA GLU A 65 -27.17 3.70 13.48
C GLU A 65 -25.94 4.48 12.98
N TRP A 66 -26.16 5.32 11.98
CA TRP A 66 -25.11 6.11 11.36
C TRP A 66 -24.50 7.10 12.35
N ARG A 67 -23.17 7.13 12.38
CA ARG A 67 -22.34 8.09 13.12
C ARG A 67 -21.26 8.62 12.19
N ALA A 68 -20.77 9.82 12.46
CA ALA A 68 -19.46 10.20 11.93
C ALA A 68 -18.35 9.65 12.85
N GLY A 69 -17.21 9.29 12.27
CA GLY A 69 -16.05 8.82 13.01
C GLY A 69 -14.73 9.09 12.32
N ILE A 70 -13.64 8.98 13.08
CA ILE A 70 -12.27 9.17 12.63
C ILE A 70 -11.63 7.81 12.43
N VAL A 71 -10.99 7.61 11.28
CA VAL A 71 -10.14 6.44 11.05
C VAL A 71 -8.86 6.60 11.87
N GLY A 72 -8.75 5.88 12.99
CA GLY A 72 -7.55 5.88 13.82
C GLY A 72 -6.51 4.86 13.36
N GLN A 73 -6.96 3.75 12.76
CA GLN A 73 -6.11 2.69 12.25
C GLN A 73 -6.75 2.05 11.02
N THR A 74 -5.93 1.76 10.01
CA THR A 74 -6.30 0.98 8.83
C THR A 74 -5.96 -0.50 9.02
N PRO A 75 -6.64 -1.41 8.31
CA PRO A 75 -6.33 -2.83 8.37
C PRO A 75 -4.89 -3.13 7.90
N GLU A 76 -4.28 -4.15 8.49
CA GLU A 76 -3.01 -4.72 8.03
C GLU A 76 -3.22 -5.67 6.84
N GLU A 77 -4.43 -6.20 6.70
CA GLU A 77 -4.83 -6.99 5.53
C GLU A 77 -5.32 -6.11 4.39
N ASP A 78 -5.02 -6.55 3.17
CA ASP A 78 -5.46 -5.88 1.96
C ASP A 78 -6.99 -5.78 1.88
N ILE A 79 -7.44 -4.63 1.39
CA ILE A 79 -8.83 -4.33 1.12
C ILE A 79 -9.10 -4.53 -0.37
N VAL A 80 -10.05 -5.40 -0.68
CA VAL A 80 -10.48 -5.67 -2.05
C VAL A 80 -11.78 -4.93 -2.35
N LEU A 81 -12.07 -4.70 -3.62
CA LEU A 81 -13.25 -3.95 -4.07
C LEU A 81 -14.57 -4.51 -3.49
N GLN A 82 -14.67 -5.83 -3.36
CA GLN A 82 -15.86 -6.51 -2.81
C GLN A 82 -16.18 -6.06 -1.36
N ASP A 83 -15.16 -5.69 -0.58
CA ASP A 83 -15.31 -5.30 0.83
C ASP A 83 -16.21 -4.07 1.03
N LEU A 84 -16.48 -3.28 -0.02
CA LEU A 84 -17.39 -2.12 0.01
C LEU A 84 -18.84 -2.50 0.33
N VAL A 85 -19.27 -3.68 -0.14
CA VAL A 85 -20.64 -4.19 0.00
C VAL A 85 -20.71 -5.41 0.90
N LYS A 86 -19.70 -6.28 0.83
CA LYS A 86 -19.64 -7.53 1.60
C LYS A 86 -18.19 -7.84 1.95
N THR A 87 -17.90 -7.95 3.24
CA THR A 87 -16.58 -8.35 3.73
C THR A 87 -16.16 -9.68 3.10
N ALA A 88 -15.09 -9.63 2.30
CA ALA A 88 -14.40 -10.82 1.81
C ALA A 88 -13.77 -11.57 2.99
N PRO A 89 -13.56 -12.91 2.89
CA PRO A 89 -12.93 -13.66 3.96
C PRO A 89 -11.60 -13.02 4.39
N LYS A 90 -11.46 -12.72 5.68
CA LYS A 90 -10.26 -12.12 6.28
C LYS A 90 -9.50 -13.17 7.10
N LYS A 91 -8.16 -13.12 7.06
CA LYS A 91 -7.26 -14.04 7.75
C LYS A 91 -7.26 -13.81 9.27
N TRP A 92 -7.31 -12.56 9.67
CA TRP A 92 -7.25 -12.10 11.04
C TRP A 92 -8.59 -11.57 11.54
N GLY A 93 -8.73 -11.51 12.86
CA GLY A 93 -9.85 -10.86 13.50
C GLY A 93 -9.97 -9.38 13.07
N VAL A 94 -11.17 -8.81 13.22
CA VAL A 94 -11.50 -7.44 12.80
C VAL A 94 -10.57 -6.38 13.39
N ASN A 95 -9.86 -6.68 14.48
CA ASN A 95 -8.85 -5.80 15.07
C ASN A 95 -7.58 -5.63 14.25
N TYR A 96 -7.29 -6.55 13.32
CA TYR A 96 -6.20 -6.47 12.35
C TYR A 96 -6.73 -6.32 10.91
N SER A 97 -7.90 -6.88 10.62
CA SER A 97 -8.50 -6.93 9.27
C SER A 97 -9.60 -5.89 9.03
N GLY A 98 -9.85 -5.04 10.01
CA GLY A 98 -10.81 -3.94 9.96
C GLY A 98 -10.18 -2.61 10.36
N PHE A 99 -10.94 -1.54 10.16
CA PHE A 99 -10.57 -0.19 10.54
C PHE A 99 -10.95 0.05 12.00
N ARG A 100 -10.05 0.67 12.76
CA ARG A 100 -10.41 1.24 14.06
C ARG A 100 -11.03 2.61 13.82
N VAL A 101 -12.34 2.72 14.06
CA VAL A 101 -13.08 3.98 13.89
C VAL A 101 -13.54 4.49 15.26
N GLU A 102 -13.17 5.73 15.58
CA GLU A 102 -13.58 6.42 16.80
C GLU A 102 -14.75 7.36 16.50
N THR A 103 -15.78 7.42 17.36
CA THR A 103 -16.91 8.34 17.14
C THR A 103 -16.43 9.78 17.22
N PHE A 104 -16.78 10.60 16.24
CA PHE A 104 -16.30 11.99 16.16
C PHE A 104 -16.86 12.83 17.33
N PRO A 105 -16.02 13.42 18.20
CA PRO A 105 -16.47 14.27 19.29
C PRO A 105 -16.82 15.67 18.80
N ASP A 106 -17.43 16.47 19.68
CA ASP A 106 -17.71 17.87 19.38
C ASP A 106 -16.40 18.66 19.29
N PRO A 107 -16.04 19.24 18.13
CA PRO A 107 -14.82 20.01 17.98
C PRO A 107 -14.80 21.27 18.85
N GLN A 108 -15.96 21.78 19.28
CA GLN A 108 -16.10 23.04 20.02
C GLN A 108 -16.26 22.84 21.53
N SER A 109 -16.52 21.62 21.98
CA SER A 109 -16.62 21.30 23.40
C SER A 109 -15.27 20.83 23.97
N TYR A 110 -15.04 21.09 25.25
CA TYR A 110 -13.96 20.43 26.00
C TYR A 110 -14.29 18.96 26.34
N ASP A 111 -15.56 18.56 26.28
CA ASP A 111 -15.97 17.17 26.45
C ASP A 111 -15.71 16.39 25.15
N LYS A 112 -14.64 15.58 25.16
CA LYS A 112 -14.27 14.68 24.06
C LYS A 112 -14.69 13.23 24.31
N SER A 113 -15.61 12.95 25.22
CA SER A 113 -16.00 11.59 25.62
C SER A 113 -16.41 10.67 24.46
N TYR A 114 -16.93 11.21 23.35
CA TYR A 114 -17.24 10.43 22.16
C TYR A 114 -16.02 9.77 21.50
N SER A 115 -14.79 10.32 21.62
CA SER A 115 -13.60 9.66 21.06
C SER A 115 -13.30 8.31 21.73
N LEU A 116 -13.76 8.12 22.98
CA LEU A 116 -13.67 6.84 23.69
C LEU A 116 -14.58 5.76 23.07
N HIS A 117 -15.60 6.15 22.31
CA HIS A 117 -16.51 5.22 21.64
C HIS A 117 -15.93 4.78 20.29
N TYR A 118 -15.00 3.82 20.33
CA TYR A 118 -14.38 3.23 19.16
C TYR A 118 -14.80 1.78 18.93
N LYS A 119 -14.71 1.32 17.68
CA LYS A 119 -14.87 -0.10 17.34
C LYS A 119 -14.03 -0.43 16.11
N TYR A 120 -13.58 -1.67 16.05
CA TYR A 120 -13.00 -2.23 14.85
C TYR A 120 -14.12 -2.73 13.93
N VAL A 121 -14.12 -2.25 12.68
CA VAL A 121 -15.17 -2.56 11.70
C VAL A 121 -14.58 -2.82 10.31
N HIS A 122 -15.18 -3.73 9.55
CA HIS A 122 -14.81 -3.92 8.14
C HIS A 122 -15.37 -2.81 7.24
N LEU A 123 -14.79 -2.67 6.04
CA LEU A 123 -15.10 -1.59 5.09
C LEU A 123 -16.59 -1.48 4.75
N GLN A 124 -17.34 -2.58 4.69
CA GLN A 124 -18.78 -2.56 4.36
C GLN A 124 -19.59 -1.62 5.28
N ARG A 125 -19.12 -1.40 6.51
CA ARG A 125 -19.77 -0.54 7.52
C ARG A 125 -19.37 0.93 7.43
N ILE A 126 -18.44 1.26 6.55
CA ILE A 126 -17.87 2.59 6.37
C ILE A 126 -18.30 3.12 5.01
N LYS A 127 -18.62 4.42 4.95
CA LYS A 127 -18.97 5.16 3.75
C LYS A 127 -18.26 6.52 3.78
N PRO A 128 -17.91 7.09 2.61
CA PRO A 128 -17.23 8.37 2.55
C PRO A 128 -18.12 9.46 3.15
N PHE A 129 -17.56 10.27 4.07
CA PHE A 129 -18.35 11.31 4.74
C PHE A 129 -18.80 12.42 3.78
N ASN A 130 -18.04 12.70 2.71
CA ASN A 130 -18.47 13.64 1.67
C ASN A 130 -19.86 13.29 1.09
N ALA A 131 -20.22 12.01 1.04
CA ALA A 131 -21.50 11.52 0.56
C ALA A 131 -22.55 11.30 1.65
N TYR A 132 -22.38 11.88 2.85
CA TYR A 132 -23.27 11.66 4.00
C TYR A 132 -24.76 11.89 3.67
N GLU A 133 -25.07 12.90 2.87
CA GLU A 133 -26.44 13.25 2.49
C GLU A 133 -27.16 12.09 1.79
N LEU A 134 -26.45 11.30 0.98
CA LEU A 134 -27.01 10.15 0.26
C LEU A 134 -27.42 9.04 1.23
N PHE A 135 -26.58 8.77 2.25
CA PHE A 135 -26.80 7.69 3.20
C PHE A 135 -27.79 8.05 4.32
N LEU A 136 -27.97 9.35 4.58
CA LEU A 136 -28.87 9.84 5.62
C LEU A 136 -30.24 10.31 5.09
N GLN A 137 -30.49 10.15 3.78
CA GLN A 137 -31.74 10.58 3.15
C GLN A 137 -32.97 9.95 3.83
N GLY A 138 -33.99 10.77 4.10
CA GLY A 138 -35.24 10.32 4.70
C GLY A 138 -35.18 10.08 6.22
N ILE A 139 -34.03 10.33 6.87
CA ILE A 139 -33.90 10.31 8.33
C ILE A 139 -34.13 11.72 8.88
N PRO A 140 -35.09 11.92 9.80
CA PRO A 140 -35.29 13.21 10.43
C PRO A 140 -34.03 13.67 11.20
N PRO A 141 -33.62 14.94 11.09
CA PRO A 141 -32.39 15.42 11.73
C PRO A 141 -32.31 15.21 13.24
N GLU A 142 -33.44 15.28 13.94
CA GLU A 142 -33.54 15.00 15.38
C GLU A 142 -33.25 13.55 15.77
N LYS A 143 -33.22 12.63 14.79
CA LYS A 143 -32.85 11.22 14.97
C LYS A 143 -31.40 10.92 14.56
N LEU A 144 -30.70 11.89 13.97
CA LEU A 144 -29.29 11.72 13.61
C LEU A 144 -28.41 11.76 14.84
N HIS A 145 -27.35 10.95 14.85
CA HIS A 145 -26.36 11.00 15.92
C HIS A 145 -25.63 12.36 15.90
N PRO A 146 -25.40 13.02 17.06
CA PRO A 146 -24.77 14.35 17.12
C PRO A 146 -23.42 14.44 16.42
N SER A 147 -22.65 13.34 16.39
CA SER A 147 -21.35 13.29 15.72
C SER A 147 -21.39 13.66 14.23
N ILE A 148 -22.53 13.50 13.55
CA ILE A 148 -22.70 13.93 12.16
C ILE A 148 -22.61 15.45 12.06
N GLY A 149 -23.31 16.18 12.94
CA GLY A 149 -23.22 17.64 13.01
C GLY A 149 -21.82 18.11 13.38
N TYR A 150 -21.18 17.44 14.33
CA TYR A 150 -19.80 17.72 14.73
C TYR A 150 -18.82 17.57 13.55
N ALA A 151 -18.95 16.50 12.78
CA ALA A 151 -18.12 16.28 11.59
C ALA A 151 -18.39 17.32 10.49
N MET A 152 -19.65 17.75 10.32
CA MET A 152 -19.97 18.86 9.41
C MET A 152 -19.31 20.16 9.85
N THR A 153 -19.15 20.42 11.15
CA THR A 153 -18.47 21.62 11.68
C THR A 153 -17.05 21.77 11.11
N ILE A 154 -16.32 20.67 10.85
CA ILE A 154 -14.93 20.75 10.41
C ILE A 154 -14.73 20.76 8.89
N MET A 155 -15.82 20.75 8.09
CA MET A 155 -15.73 20.54 6.64
C MET A 155 -15.08 21.69 5.86
N SER A 156 -15.05 22.90 6.42
CA SER A 156 -14.26 24.04 5.92
C SER A 156 -12.96 24.22 6.71
N SER A 157 -12.22 23.13 6.94
CA SER A 157 -10.88 23.16 7.54
C SER A 157 -9.84 22.46 6.66
N PHE A 158 -8.57 22.84 6.79
CA PHE A 158 -7.47 22.14 6.15
C PHE A 158 -6.18 22.17 6.96
N SER A 159 -5.30 21.20 6.71
CA SER A 159 -3.91 21.17 7.22
C SER A 159 -2.97 20.51 6.22
N LEU A 160 -1.73 21.01 6.14
CA LEU A 160 -0.74 20.54 5.17
C LEU A 160 0.18 19.45 5.75
N LEU A 161 0.38 18.39 4.97
CA LEU A 161 1.20 17.24 5.29
C LEU A 161 2.54 17.28 4.53
N ASP A 162 3.62 16.91 5.23
CA ASP A 162 4.99 16.86 4.72
C ASP A 162 5.43 18.13 3.96
N LYS A 163 5.72 19.20 4.70
CA LYS A 163 6.24 20.47 4.16
C LYS A 163 7.74 20.28 3.84
N TYR A 164 8.10 20.05 2.58
CA TYR A 164 9.44 19.56 2.22
C TYR A 164 10.33 20.57 1.47
N HIS A 165 9.77 21.63 0.90
CA HIS A 165 10.54 22.61 0.14
C HIS A 165 10.01 24.02 0.32
N PHE A 166 10.90 25.00 0.47
CA PHE A 166 10.58 26.44 0.56
C PHE A 166 11.29 27.18 -0.57
N LYS A 167 10.56 27.97 -1.35
CA LYS A 167 11.10 28.74 -2.47
C LYS A 167 10.38 30.08 -2.59
N GLY A 168 11.12 31.15 -2.86
CA GLY A 168 10.51 32.47 -2.99
C GLY A 168 11.46 33.52 -3.55
N THR A 169 10.88 34.63 -3.99
CA THR A 169 11.61 35.88 -4.26
C THR A 169 10.90 36.97 -3.49
N TRP A 170 11.62 37.59 -2.54
CA TRP A 170 11.06 38.61 -1.66
C TRP A 170 10.24 39.66 -2.45
N PRO A 171 9.03 40.02 -2.00
CA PRO A 171 8.40 39.65 -0.73
C PRO A 171 7.49 38.42 -0.81
N ASN A 172 7.62 37.55 -1.81
CA ASN A 172 6.73 36.39 -1.95
C ASN A 172 7.49 35.07 -1.81
N ALA A 173 6.84 34.08 -1.22
CA ALA A 173 7.39 32.74 -1.07
C ALA A 173 6.31 31.66 -1.17
N ALA A 174 6.74 30.41 -1.28
CA ALA A 174 5.89 29.24 -1.31
C ALA A 174 6.53 28.10 -0.52
N ILE A 175 5.69 27.36 0.21
CA ILE A 175 6.01 26.10 0.88
C ILE A 175 5.33 24.97 0.11
N TYR A 176 6.10 24.00 -0.35
CA TYR A 176 5.61 22.83 -1.07
C TYR A 176 5.35 21.68 -0.09
N CYS A 177 4.26 20.96 -0.36
CA CYS A 177 3.75 19.91 0.51
C CYS A 177 3.43 18.67 -0.33
N ARG A 178 3.56 17.47 0.26
CA ARG A 178 3.14 16.23 -0.43
C ARG A 178 1.67 15.89 -0.22
N GLY A 179 1.01 16.46 0.79
CA GLY A 179 -0.40 16.23 1.04
C GLY A 179 -1.14 17.37 1.73
N ILE A 180 -2.46 17.28 1.71
CA ILE A 180 -3.40 18.19 2.37
C ILE A 180 -4.59 17.39 2.90
N PHE A 181 -4.87 17.53 4.20
CA PHE A 181 -6.19 17.18 4.71
C PHE A 181 -7.15 18.30 4.39
N LEU A 182 -8.27 17.98 3.72
CA LEU A 182 -9.31 18.92 3.32
C LEU A 182 -10.65 18.43 3.83
N GLY A 183 -11.14 19.05 4.91
CA GLY A 183 -12.36 18.61 5.61
C GLY A 183 -12.25 17.15 6.06
N ALA A 184 -12.96 16.25 5.38
CA ALA A 184 -13.02 14.84 5.71
C ALA A 184 -11.86 13.99 5.16
N GLU A 185 -11.22 14.38 4.06
CA GLU A 185 -10.32 13.50 3.28
C GLU A 185 -8.86 14.00 3.29
N LEU A 186 -7.92 13.06 3.16
CA LEU A 186 -6.51 13.30 2.86
C LEU A 186 -6.26 13.21 1.36
N LEU A 187 -5.72 14.27 0.77
CA LEU A 187 -5.32 14.32 -0.64
C LEU A 187 -3.79 14.39 -0.71
N VAL A 188 -3.18 13.59 -1.59
CA VAL A 188 -1.73 13.59 -1.83
C VAL A 188 -1.40 13.82 -3.30
N VAL A 189 -0.16 14.20 -3.59
CA VAL A 189 0.34 14.27 -4.97
C VAL A 189 0.18 12.89 -5.64
N GLY A 190 -0.37 12.88 -6.86
CA GLY A 190 -0.76 11.67 -7.59
C GLY A 190 -2.25 11.32 -7.49
N ASP A 191 -2.97 11.81 -6.47
CA ASP A 191 -4.41 11.52 -6.36
C ASP A 191 -5.21 12.18 -7.50
N ALA A 192 -6.19 11.45 -8.01
CA ALA A 192 -7.24 11.99 -8.87
C ALA A 192 -8.36 12.60 -8.02
N VAL A 193 -8.70 13.87 -8.23
CA VAL A 193 -9.71 14.62 -7.47
C VAL A 193 -10.74 15.27 -8.37
N ARG A 194 -11.98 15.34 -7.89
CA ARG A 194 -13.12 15.89 -8.63
C ARG A 194 -13.22 17.40 -8.40
N LEU A 195 -13.42 18.17 -9.47
CA LEU A 195 -13.51 19.64 -9.40
C LEU A 195 -14.95 20.13 -9.47
N LYS A 196 -15.26 21.17 -8.68
CA LYS A 196 -16.53 21.91 -8.79
C LYS A 196 -16.71 22.52 -10.19
N PRO A 197 -17.94 22.58 -10.72
CA PRO A 197 -18.21 23.26 -11.98
C PRO A 197 -17.96 24.77 -11.88
N ASN A 198 -17.37 25.36 -12.92
CA ASN A 198 -17.01 26.80 -12.99
C ASN A 198 -18.21 27.74 -13.24
N ARG A 199 -19.45 27.25 -13.24
CA ARG A 199 -20.65 28.10 -13.40
C ARG A 199 -21.49 27.98 -12.15
N GLN A 200 -22.11 29.08 -11.71
CA GLN A 200 -23.22 29.01 -10.75
C GLN A 200 -24.34 28.15 -11.40
N VAL A 201 -24.39 26.88 -11.02
CA VAL A 201 -25.41 25.95 -11.51
C VAL A 201 -26.65 26.15 -10.65
N TYR A 202 -27.52 27.08 -11.03
CA TYR A 202 -28.84 27.28 -10.42
C TYR A 202 -29.88 26.20 -10.85
N SER A 203 -29.44 24.97 -11.14
CA SER A 203 -30.30 23.94 -11.73
C SER A 203 -30.46 22.72 -10.82
N TYR A 204 -31.64 22.10 -10.87
CA TYR A 204 -32.02 20.87 -10.17
C TYR A 204 -31.14 19.63 -10.49
N GLU A 205 -30.14 19.74 -11.38
CA GLU A 205 -29.21 18.66 -11.79
C GLU A 205 -27.73 18.96 -11.47
N THR A 206 -27.43 19.62 -10.35
CA THR A 206 -26.05 19.97 -9.93
C THR A 206 -25.06 18.80 -9.97
N HIS A 207 -25.52 17.58 -9.68
CA HIS A 207 -24.70 16.37 -9.70
C HIS A 207 -24.22 15.93 -11.10
N LYS A 208 -24.92 16.33 -12.17
CA LYS A 208 -24.50 16.09 -13.56
C LYS A 208 -23.50 17.12 -14.08
N ALA A 209 -23.26 18.18 -13.32
CA ALA A 209 -22.39 19.28 -13.74
C ALA A 209 -20.91 19.04 -13.45
N VAL A 210 -20.57 18.04 -12.62
CA VAL A 210 -19.18 17.67 -12.32
C VAL A 210 -18.65 16.80 -13.46
N GLU A 211 -17.82 17.39 -14.31
CA GLU A 211 -17.27 16.74 -15.51
C GLU A 211 -15.74 16.69 -15.51
N ASP A 212 -15.09 17.37 -14.55
CA ASP A 212 -13.64 17.54 -14.53
C ASP A 212 -13.00 16.81 -13.35
N VAL A 213 -11.94 16.07 -13.65
CA VAL A 213 -11.07 15.39 -12.70
C VAL A 213 -9.64 15.90 -12.88
N MET A 214 -8.99 16.30 -11.80
CA MET A 214 -7.59 16.73 -11.78
C MET A 214 -6.74 15.62 -11.18
N VAL A 215 -5.61 15.29 -11.80
CA VAL A 215 -4.54 14.54 -11.14
C VAL A 215 -3.57 15.53 -10.54
N ILE A 216 -3.35 15.46 -9.22
CA ILE A 216 -2.56 16.44 -8.47
C ILE A 216 -1.08 16.23 -8.78
N ASP A 217 -0.42 17.26 -9.32
CA ASP A 217 1.04 17.28 -9.54
C ASP A 217 1.76 18.00 -8.37
N GLU A 218 1.10 18.98 -7.75
CA GLU A 218 1.73 19.83 -6.75
C GLU A 218 0.70 20.40 -5.75
N ILE A 219 1.10 20.49 -4.48
CA ILE A 219 0.36 21.20 -3.43
C ILE A 219 1.32 22.21 -2.80
N ARG A 220 0.93 23.48 -2.74
CA ARG A 220 1.74 24.53 -2.09
C ARG A 220 0.92 25.54 -1.32
N LEU A 221 1.55 26.11 -0.30
CA LEU A 221 1.11 27.28 0.44
C LEU A 221 1.92 28.49 -0.03
N GLU A 222 1.24 29.46 -0.63
CA GLU A 222 1.82 30.73 -1.05
C GLU A 222 1.72 31.75 0.09
N LEU A 223 2.85 32.41 0.36
CA LEU A 223 3.01 33.53 1.27
C LEU A 223 3.20 34.78 0.41
N ALA A 224 2.19 35.64 0.38
CA ALA A 224 2.22 36.89 -0.36
C ALA A 224 2.47 38.06 0.58
N ASN A 225 3.39 38.95 0.19
CA ASN A 225 3.85 40.07 1.01
C ASN A 225 4.34 39.62 2.41
N CYS A 226 5.44 38.85 2.43
CA CYS A 226 6.11 38.43 3.64
C CYS A 226 6.46 39.63 4.54
N VAL A 227 6.24 39.46 5.84
CA VAL A 227 6.48 40.50 6.85
C VAL A 227 7.95 40.43 7.26
N ASN A 228 8.63 41.58 7.25
CA ASN A 228 10.05 41.69 7.62
C ASN A 228 10.27 41.99 9.12
N ASP A 229 9.19 42.12 9.88
CA ASP A 229 9.26 42.33 11.32
C ASP A 229 9.34 40.98 12.05
N LEU A 230 10.49 40.71 12.67
CA LEU A 230 10.74 39.49 13.44
C LEU A 230 9.85 39.36 14.68
N MET A 231 9.23 40.46 15.13
CA MET A 231 8.28 40.47 16.25
C MET A 231 6.83 40.31 15.80
N SER A 232 6.58 40.19 14.50
CA SER A 232 5.23 39.97 13.98
C SER A 232 4.76 38.54 14.25
N ASP A 233 3.49 38.41 14.65
CA ASP A 233 2.82 37.11 14.76
C ASP A 233 2.51 36.50 13.36
N GLN A 234 2.72 37.24 12.26
CA GLN A 234 2.55 36.76 10.88
C GLN A 234 3.87 36.60 10.14
N LEU A 235 3.97 35.57 9.31
CA LEU A 235 5.01 35.42 8.31
C LEU A 235 4.71 36.21 7.02
N ALA A 236 3.44 36.46 6.71
CA ALA A 236 2.99 37.16 5.50
C ALA A 236 1.63 37.84 5.70
N GLU A 237 1.34 38.87 4.91
CA GLU A 237 0.03 39.53 4.91
C GLU A 237 -1.08 38.60 4.42
N ARG A 238 -0.78 37.71 3.46
CA ARG A 238 -1.75 36.80 2.87
C ARG A 238 -1.19 35.40 2.63
N TYR A 239 -2.00 34.41 2.96
CA TYR A 239 -1.72 32.98 2.77
C TYR A 239 -2.73 32.38 1.79
N GLN A 240 -2.26 31.62 0.80
CA GLN A 240 -3.12 30.99 -0.20
C GLN A 240 -2.69 29.55 -0.46
N ILE A 241 -3.65 28.62 -0.53
CA ILE A 241 -3.37 27.25 -0.97
C ILE A 241 -3.55 27.17 -2.48
N ARG A 242 -2.57 26.55 -3.14
CA ARG A 242 -2.64 26.20 -4.55
C ARG A 242 -2.46 24.70 -4.70
N VAL A 243 -3.40 24.08 -5.39
CA VAL A 243 -3.27 22.72 -5.89
C VAL A 243 -3.15 22.81 -7.39
N ALA A 244 -2.03 22.33 -7.92
CA ALA A 244 -1.74 22.33 -9.34
C ALA A 244 -1.77 20.90 -9.88
N GLY A 245 -2.31 20.74 -11.09
CA GLY A 245 -2.41 19.43 -11.71
C GLY A 245 -2.96 19.49 -13.13
N LYS A 246 -2.91 18.35 -13.82
CA LYS A 246 -3.51 18.20 -15.14
C LYS A 246 -4.98 17.84 -15.02
N VAL A 247 -5.82 18.48 -15.82
CA VAL A 247 -7.28 18.31 -15.78
C VAL A 247 -7.76 17.48 -16.97
N TYR A 248 -8.62 16.52 -16.68
CA TYR A 248 -9.23 15.58 -17.60
C TYR A 248 -10.74 15.63 -17.47
N THR A 249 -11.44 15.34 -18.57
CA THR A 249 -12.90 15.40 -18.61
C THR A 249 -13.50 14.27 -19.42
N ASN A 250 -14.69 13.84 -19.04
CA ASN A 250 -15.52 12.90 -19.80
C ASN A 250 -16.50 13.62 -20.75
N ALA A 251 -16.50 14.96 -20.78
CA ALA A 251 -17.34 15.77 -21.65
C ALA A 251 -16.59 16.27 -22.89
N PRO A 252 -16.86 15.76 -24.11
CA PRO A 252 -16.10 16.14 -25.31
C PRO A 252 -16.11 17.66 -25.60
N ARG A 253 -17.19 18.35 -25.23
CA ARG A 253 -17.32 19.82 -25.36
C ARG A 253 -16.26 20.60 -24.57
N ARG A 254 -15.83 20.06 -23.44
CA ARG A 254 -14.83 20.66 -22.55
C ARG A 254 -13.40 20.48 -23.06
N SER A 255 -13.17 19.51 -23.97
CA SER A 255 -11.85 19.26 -24.59
C SER A 255 -11.31 20.46 -25.38
N SER A 256 -12.18 21.37 -25.82
CA SER A 256 -11.81 22.58 -26.57
C SER A 256 -11.45 23.77 -25.65
N ALA A 257 -11.55 23.63 -24.33
CA ALA A 257 -11.13 24.67 -23.40
C ALA A 257 -9.64 24.99 -23.60
N GLY A 258 -9.30 26.28 -23.79
CA GLY A 258 -7.95 26.73 -24.11
C GLY A 258 -7.54 26.61 -25.59
N THR A 259 -8.51 26.39 -26.49
CA THR A 259 -8.34 26.45 -27.95
C THR A 259 -9.20 27.57 -28.52
N ASP A 260 -8.87 28.09 -29.72
CA ASP A 260 -9.66 29.11 -30.44
C ASP A 260 -11.02 28.56 -30.98
N GLY A 261 -11.53 27.46 -30.39
CA GLY A 261 -12.81 26.84 -30.72
C GLY A 261 -12.83 25.97 -31.98
N THR A 262 -11.70 25.75 -32.64
CA THR A 262 -11.64 25.16 -33.99
C THR A 262 -11.13 23.72 -34.07
N SER A 263 -10.68 23.10 -32.97
CA SER A 263 -10.18 21.72 -32.99
C SER A 263 -10.70 20.91 -31.81
N GLN A 264 -11.64 20.02 -32.08
CA GLN A 264 -12.09 19.01 -31.11
C GLN A 264 -10.94 18.02 -30.89
N GLN A 265 -10.48 17.85 -29.65
CA GLN A 265 -9.40 16.91 -29.37
C GLN A 265 -9.91 15.47 -29.50
N LEU A 266 -9.04 14.60 -29.99
CA LEU A 266 -9.30 13.16 -29.97
C LEU A 266 -9.34 12.66 -28.52
N PRO A 267 -10.19 11.67 -28.21
CA PRO A 267 -10.19 11.03 -26.91
C PRO A 267 -8.83 10.37 -26.65
N MET A 268 -8.44 10.34 -25.39
CA MET A 268 -7.25 9.64 -24.93
C MET A 268 -7.36 8.14 -25.23
N LYS A 269 -6.23 7.52 -25.58
CA LYS A 269 -6.15 6.08 -25.74
C LYS A 269 -6.28 5.39 -24.37
N PRO A 270 -6.80 4.15 -24.30
CA PRO A 270 -6.90 3.42 -23.03
C PRO A 270 -5.59 3.37 -22.24
N GLU A 271 -4.46 3.13 -22.92
CA GLU A 271 -3.13 3.14 -22.29
C GLU A 271 -2.77 4.47 -21.63
N GLU A 272 -3.15 5.60 -22.23
CA GLU A 272 -2.92 6.94 -21.66
C GLU A 272 -3.81 7.19 -20.45
N VAL A 273 -5.03 6.66 -20.43
CA VAL A 273 -5.95 6.76 -19.28
C VAL A 273 -5.37 5.98 -18.09
N ILE A 274 -4.86 4.77 -18.34
CA ILE A 274 -4.25 3.93 -17.31
C ILE A 274 -3.01 4.60 -16.72
N ASP A 275 -2.14 5.14 -17.58
CA ASP A 275 -0.91 5.82 -17.14
C ASP A 275 -1.20 7.08 -16.31
N VAL A 276 -2.19 7.88 -16.73
CA VAL A 276 -2.58 9.13 -16.06
C VAL A 276 -3.21 8.89 -14.68
N PHE A 277 -4.16 7.97 -14.59
CA PHE A 277 -4.89 7.73 -13.35
C PHE A 277 -4.28 6.63 -12.48
N GLN A 278 -3.23 5.97 -12.97
CA GLN A 278 -2.62 4.79 -12.35
C GLN A 278 -3.66 3.69 -12.03
N SER A 279 -4.74 3.65 -12.81
CA SER A 279 -5.85 2.71 -12.64
C SER A 279 -6.34 2.19 -13.98
N ILE A 280 -6.54 0.87 -14.04
CA ILE A 280 -7.16 0.14 -15.15
C ILE A 280 -8.66 0.40 -15.28
N GLY A 281 -9.32 0.78 -14.19
CA GLY A 281 -10.77 0.89 -14.09
C GLY A 281 -11.30 2.17 -14.72
N MET A 282 -10.50 3.23 -14.75
CA MET A 282 -10.95 4.58 -15.09
C MET A 282 -11.53 4.73 -16.50
N GLY A 283 -11.24 3.82 -17.44
CA GLY A 283 -11.92 3.74 -18.73
C GLY A 283 -13.43 3.47 -18.63
N GLY A 284 -13.91 2.93 -17.50
CA GLY A 284 -15.33 2.66 -17.24
C GLY A 284 -16.20 3.91 -17.10
N TYR A 285 -15.61 5.10 -16.96
CA TYR A 285 -16.32 6.38 -17.06
C TYR A 285 -16.59 6.84 -18.50
N GLY A 286 -16.03 6.14 -19.50
CA GLY A 286 -16.11 6.50 -20.91
C GLY A 286 -14.84 7.15 -21.42
N SER A 287 -14.95 7.89 -22.52
CA SER A 287 -13.80 8.54 -23.16
C SER A 287 -13.31 9.73 -22.36
N TRP A 288 -12.01 9.76 -22.07
CA TRP A 288 -11.34 10.88 -21.42
C TRP A 288 -10.70 11.83 -22.42
N TYR A 289 -10.71 13.12 -22.09
CA TYR A 289 -10.10 14.18 -22.88
C TYR A 289 -9.22 15.06 -21.99
N ARG A 290 -8.10 15.52 -22.52
CA ARG A 290 -7.26 16.52 -21.85
C ARG A 290 -7.94 17.88 -21.94
N VAL A 291 -8.02 18.61 -20.83
CA VAL A 291 -8.46 19.99 -20.81
C VAL A 291 -7.23 20.90 -20.94
N TRP A 292 -7.38 22.09 -21.53
CA TRP A 292 -6.29 23.08 -21.67
C TRP A 292 -5.05 22.55 -22.39
N LYS A 293 -5.23 21.65 -23.37
CA LYS A 293 -4.13 20.98 -24.11
C LYS A 293 -3.17 20.20 -23.20
N GLY A 294 -3.62 19.79 -22.02
CA GLY A 294 -2.80 19.08 -21.03
C GLY A 294 -1.85 20.00 -20.25
N ALA A 295 -2.06 21.32 -20.29
CA ALA A 295 -1.37 22.26 -19.42
C ALA A 295 -1.77 22.03 -17.95
N THR A 296 -0.82 22.24 -17.05
CA THR A 296 -1.08 22.27 -15.61
C THR A 296 -1.97 23.46 -15.27
N VAL A 297 -3.02 23.20 -14.50
CA VAL A 297 -3.98 24.18 -14.01
C VAL A 297 -3.84 24.29 -12.52
N GLU A 298 -3.97 25.51 -11.99
CA GLU A 298 -3.96 25.77 -10.57
C GLU A 298 -5.38 26.07 -10.09
N VAL A 299 -5.76 25.46 -8.97
CA VAL A 299 -7.05 25.68 -8.32
C VAL A 299 -6.86 25.94 -6.83
N SER A 300 -7.82 26.60 -6.22
CA SER A 300 -7.90 26.68 -4.76
C SER A 300 -8.43 25.38 -4.17
N GLN A 301 -8.14 25.16 -2.89
CA GLN A 301 -8.71 24.05 -2.11
C GLN A 301 -10.24 24.05 -2.13
N ASN A 302 -10.88 25.22 -2.27
CA ASN A 302 -12.33 25.31 -2.34
C ASN A 302 -12.93 24.68 -3.61
N MET A 303 -12.15 24.55 -4.70
CA MET A 303 -12.61 23.92 -5.94
C MET A 303 -12.65 22.40 -5.87
N ILE A 304 -11.94 21.79 -4.92
CA ILE A 304 -11.87 20.33 -4.80
C ILE A 304 -13.08 19.82 -4.02
N ILE A 305 -13.76 18.82 -4.56
CA ILE A 305 -14.90 18.15 -3.93
C ILE A 305 -14.39 17.03 -3.02
N GLY A 306 -13.58 16.12 -3.58
CA GLY A 306 -12.98 14.96 -2.93
C GLY A 306 -12.28 14.05 -3.95
N ARG A 307 -11.75 12.92 -3.49
CA ARG A 307 -11.11 11.91 -4.37
C ARG A 307 -12.07 11.39 -5.44
N CYS A 308 -11.54 11.04 -6.60
CA CYS A 308 -12.24 10.33 -7.66
C CYS A 308 -12.03 8.82 -7.48
N TYR A 309 -13.13 8.08 -7.34
CA TYR A 309 -13.08 6.64 -7.21
C TYR A 309 -13.10 5.94 -8.56
N ASP A 310 -12.68 4.68 -8.58
CA ASP A 310 -12.89 3.83 -9.74
C ASP A 310 -14.37 3.64 -10.04
N PRO A 311 -14.76 3.47 -11.31
CA PRO A 311 -16.17 3.36 -11.69
C PRO A 311 -16.85 2.16 -11.04
N ASP A 312 -16.15 1.04 -10.85
CA ASP A 312 -16.73 -0.13 -10.19
C ASP A 312 -16.97 0.12 -8.69
N ALA A 313 -16.11 0.91 -8.04
CA ALA A 313 -16.33 1.35 -6.66
C ALA A 313 -17.53 2.30 -6.57
N MET A 314 -17.70 3.20 -7.54
CA MET A 314 -18.89 4.06 -7.64
C MET A 314 -20.18 3.26 -7.82
N ASP A 315 -20.17 2.23 -8.66
CA ASP A 315 -21.33 1.36 -8.85
C ASP A 315 -21.69 0.62 -7.57
N LEU A 316 -20.71 0.09 -6.85
CA LEU A 316 -20.94 -0.62 -5.58
C LEU A 316 -21.40 0.31 -4.46
N LEU A 317 -20.85 1.51 -4.36
CA LEU A 317 -21.18 2.47 -3.30
C LEU A 317 -22.49 3.21 -3.54
N PHE A 318 -22.76 3.57 -4.80
CA PHE A 318 -23.82 4.52 -5.14
C PHE A 318 -24.78 4.02 -6.21
N GLY A 319 -24.50 2.89 -6.87
CA GLY A 319 -25.28 2.42 -8.02
C GLY A 319 -25.24 3.36 -9.22
N SER A 320 -24.27 4.27 -9.27
CA SER A 320 -24.19 5.32 -10.28
C SER A 320 -22.77 5.84 -10.43
N ARG A 321 -22.33 6.05 -11.67
CA ARG A 321 -21.02 6.60 -12.03
C ARG A 321 -21.00 8.12 -12.19
N LEU A 322 -22.02 8.82 -11.68
CA LEU A 322 -22.07 10.28 -11.76
C LEU A 322 -21.03 10.88 -10.80
N LEU A 323 -20.10 11.67 -11.34
CA LEU A 323 -18.98 12.22 -10.55
C LEU A 323 -19.43 13.25 -9.49
N GLY A 324 -20.61 13.86 -9.64
CA GLY A 324 -21.09 14.91 -8.75
C GLY A 324 -22.14 14.48 -7.72
N LEU A 325 -22.30 13.18 -7.43
CA LEU A 325 -23.34 12.67 -6.53
C LEU A 325 -23.31 13.29 -5.12
N ASP A 326 -22.12 13.59 -4.61
CA ASP A 326 -21.86 14.14 -3.28
C ASP A 326 -21.65 15.67 -3.29
N LEU A 327 -21.70 16.34 -4.45
CA LEU A 327 -21.45 17.78 -4.57
C LEU A 327 -22.35 18.61 -3.64
N SER A 328 -23.66 18.30 -3.61
CA SER A 328 -24.63 18.98 -2.74
C SER A 328 -24.25 18.86 -1.27
N GLY A 329 -23.93 17.64 -0.82
CA GLY A 329 -23.54 17.37 0.56
C GLY A 329 -22.28 18.14 0.94
N VAL A 330 -21.25 18.12 0.09
CA VAL A 330 -20.00 18.84 0.34
C VAL A 330 -20.21 20.36 0.43
N ILE A 331 -21.00 20.95 -0.46
CA ILE A 331 -21.32 22.39 -0.41
C ILE A 331 -22.06 22.73 0.89
N LYS A 332 -23.14 22.01 1.21
CA LYS A 332 -23.95 22.24 2.41
C LYS A 332 -23.13 22.10 3.69
N ALA A 333 -22.27 21.08 3.76
CA ALA A 333 -21.45 20.87 4.95
C ALA A 333 -20.37 21.95 5.10
N ARG A 334 -19.78 22.43 4.00
CA ARG A 334 -18.84 23.58 4.05
C ARG A 334 -19.54 24.88 4.45
N GLU A 335 -20.74 25.14 3.93
CA GLU A 335 -21.57 26.29 4.34
C GLU A 335 -21.96 26.21 5.82
N TYR A 336 -22.30 25.01 6.30
CA TYR A 336 -22.58 24.77 7.72
C TYR A 336 -21.34 25.06 8.58
N SER A 337 -20.18 24.49 8.21
CA SER A 337 -18.90 24.73 8.87
C SER A 337 -18.58 26.22 8.99
N ARG A 338 -18.73 27.00 7.92
CA ARG A 338 -18.49 28.47 7.94
C ARG A 338 -19.38 29.24 8.91
N LYS A 339 -20.55 28.72 9.23
CA LYS A 339 -21.51 29.36 10.15
C LYS A 339 -21.32 28.93 11.60
N VAL A 340 -20.78 27.73 11.82
CA VAL A 340 -20.83 27.04 13.12
C VAL A 340 -19.45 26.82 13.72
N ASP A 341 -18.39 26.74 12.91
CA ASP A 341 -17.04 26.53 13.43
C ASP A 341 -16.44 27.83 13.96
N GLU A 342 -16.51 28.01 15.29
CA GLU A 342 -15.96 29.18 16.00
C GLU A 342 -14.45 29.37 15.81
N ARG A 343 -13.73 28.36 15.30
CA ARG A 343 -12.29 28.44 15.02
C ARG A 343 -11.99 29.16 13.71
N ILE A 344 -12.97 29.31 12.81
CA ILE A 344 -12.80 30.07 11.57
C ILE A 344 -12.77 31.58 11.92
N PRO A 345 -11.70 32.32 11.59
CA PRO A 345 -11.64 33.74 11.90
C PRO A 345 -12.71 34.56 11.17
N GLU A 346 -13.13 35.67 11.75
CA GLU A 346 -14.10 36.57 11.14
C GLU A 346 -13.66 37.03 9.74
N GLY A 347 -14.58 36.97 8.77
CA GLY A 347 -14.30 37.34 7.37
C GLY A 347 -13.52 36.29 6.58
N LYS A 348 -13.22 35.13 7.16
CA LYS A 348 -12.57 34.00 6.48
C LYS A 348 -13.55 32.86 6.24
N ASP A 349 -13.22 32.05 5.24
CA ASP A 349 -14.04 30.93 4.80
C ASP A 349 -13.51 29.55 5.23
N TRP A 350 -12.30 29.51 5.78
CA TRP A 350 -11.57 28.29 6.10
C TRP A 350 -10.80 28.40 7.41
N PHE A 351 -10.83 27.32 8.20
CA PHE A 351 -9.93 27.13 9.33
C PHE A 351 -8.64 26.44 8.85
N TRP A 352 -7.50 27.12 9.02
CA TRP A 352 -6.19 26.55 8.75
C TRP A 352 -5.61 26.00 10.06
N GLY A 353 -5.43 24.68 10.14
CA GLY A 353 -4.68 24.03 11.21
C GLY A 353 -3.25 23.69 10.77
N ASP A 354 -2.31 23.77 11.72
CA ASP A 354 -0.92 23.36 11.53
C ASP A 354 -0.80 21.85 11.27
N PHE A 355 -1.66 21.06 11.94
CA PHE A 355 -1.70 19.60 11.90
C PHE A 355 -3.14 19.07 11.85
N ARG A 356 -3.30 17.82 11.42
CA ARG A 356 -4.61 17.18 11.29
C ARG A 356 -5.39 17.14 12.60
N THR A 357 -4.76 16.77 13.71
CA THR A 357 -5.41 16.67 15.03
C THR A 357 -6.00 18.01 15.50
N GLN A 358 -5.40 19.14 15.10
CA GLN A 358 -5.94 20.47 15.35
C GLN A 358 -7.19 20.76 14.52
N THR A 359 -7.18 20.42 13.22
CA THR A 359 -8.38 20.56 12.37
C THR A 359 -9.55 19.71 12.87
N LEU A 360 -9.26 18.55 13.45
CA LEU A 360 -10.24 17.67 14.08
C LEU A 360 -10.66 18.14 15.50
N ALA A 361 -9.88 19.02 16.13
CA ALA A 361 -10.03 19.43 17.54
C ALA A 361 -10.24 18.24 18.49
N ILE A 362 -9.30 17.30 18.44
CA ILE A 362 -9.27 16.10 19.30
C ILE A 362 -8.08 16.13 20.25
N ASP A 363 -8.31 15.58 21.44
CA ASP A 363 -7.30 15.49 22.49
C ASP A 363 -6.63 14.12 22.51
N THR A 364 -7.32 13.10 21.99
CA THR A 364 -6.82 11.74 21.87
C THR A 364 -7.06 11.18 20.47
N LEU A 365 -6.14 10.33 20.02
CA LEU A 365 -6.31 9.49 18.83
C LEU A 365 -5.62 8.16 19.12
N ASN A 366 -6.29 7.06 18.84
CA ASN A 366 -5.80 5.71 19.17
C ASN A 366 -5.51 5.48 20.66
N GLY A 367 -6.27 6.15 21.53
CA GLY A 367 -6.08 6.08 22.98
C GLY A 367 -4.80 6.75 23.49
N GLN A 368 -4.11 7.51 22.62
CA GLN A 368 -2.94 8.31 22.97
C GLN A 368 -3.30 9.79 22.93
N ASP A 369 -2.72 10.58 23.84
CA ASP A 369 -2.88 12.02 23.85
C ASP A 369 -2.18 12.65 22.63
N VAL A 370 -2.89 13.50 21.91
CA VAL A 370 -2.45 14.14 20.68
C VAL A 370 -2.56 15.66 20.76
N GLY A 371 -1.94 16.35 19.79
CA GLY A 371 -2.00 17.80 19.71
C GLY A 371 -1.33 18.45 20.92
N TYR A 372 -2.06 19.34 21.60
CA TYR A 372 -1.54 20.07 22.77
C TYR A 372 -1.25 19.17 23.98
N TYR A 373 -1.96 18.04 24.10
CA TYR A 373 -1.88 17.16 25.25
C TYR A 373 -0.80 16.07 25.11
N SER A 374 -0.11 15.99 23.96
CA SER A 374 0.88 14.95 23.71
C SER A 374 2.21 15.24 24.43
N ASP A 375 2.62 14.33 25.33
CA ASP A 375 3.94 14.35 25.97
C ASP A 375 5.09 14.25 24.93
N ALA A 376 4.80 13.70 23.76
CA ALA A 376 5.71 13.66 22.61
C ALA A 376 5.96 15.04 21.98
N ARG A 377 5.46 16.15 22.53
CA ARG A 377 5.79 17.52 22.08
C ARG A 377 6.68 18.30 23.05
N GLU A 378 7.24 17.66 24.08
CA GLU A 378 8.15 18.31 25.01
C GLU A 378 9.46 18.72 24.32
N ILE A 379 9.62 20.00 24.00
CA ILE A 379 10.75 20.55 23.22
C ILE A 379 12.10 20.23 23.88
N LYS A 380 12.16 20.30 25.22
CA LYS A 380 13.39 20.02 25.99
C LYS A 380 13.81 18.53 25.84
N MET A 381 12.85 17.60 25.82
CA MET A 381 13.10 16.17 25.59
C MET A 381 13.64 15.90 24.17
N TRP A 382 13.07 16.52 23.15
CA TRP A 382 13.52 16.27 21.76
C TRP A 382 14.84 16.93 21.41
N ARG A 383 15.12 18.13 21.94
CA ARG A 383 16.46 18.74 21.81
C ARG A 383 17.53 17.83 22.40
N ALA A 384 17.23 17.24 23.54
CA ALA A 384 18.10 16.26 24.17
C ALA A 384 18.25 14.98 23.32
N ASN A 385 17.16 14.40 22.81
CA ASN A 385 17.23 13.23 21.90
C ASN A 385 18.04 13.51 20.62
N LEU A 386 17.93 14.70 20.03
CA LEU A 386 18.73 15.08 18.85
C LEU A 386 20.22 15.19 19.18
N ARG A 387 20.58 15.84 20.29
CA ARG A 387 21.98 15.88 20.74
C ARG A 387 22.53 14.48 21.02
N ILE A 388 21.68 13.54 21.45
CA ILE A 388 22.07 12.13 21.63
C ILE A 388 22.35 11.48 20.28
N LEU A 389 21.46 11.66 19.30
CA LEU A 389 21.64 11.16 17.93
C LEU A 389 22.87 11.78 17.24
N ASP A 390 23.12 13.06 17.46
CA ASP A 390 24.27 13.81 16.92
C ASP A 390 25.58 13.50 17.67
N GLY A 391 25.53 12.72 18.76
CA GLY A 391 26.69 12.38 19.59
C GLY A 391 27.26 13.55 20.40
N THR A 392 26.51 14.64 20.55
CA THR A 392 26.89 15.86 21.28
C THR A 392 26.19 16.03 22.62
N ALA A 393 25.45 15.02 23.09
CA ALA A 393 24.66 15.10 24.31
C ALA A 393 25.50 15.19 25.59
N ASP A 394 25.05 16.02 26.52
CA ASP A 394 25.57 16.08 27.87
C ASP A 394 24.73 15.27 28.88
N SER A 395 25.13 15.30 30.16
CA SER A 395 24.44 14.56 31.23
C SER A 395 23.05 15.09 31.54
N ALA A 396 22.74 16.35 31.22
CA ALA A 396 21.40 16.92 31.35
C ALA A 396 20.49 16.46 30.21
N ASP A 397 21.02 16.42 28.98
CA ASP A 397 20.34 15.88 27.80
C ASP A 397 19.93 14.42 28.03
N LEU A 398 20.84 13.57 28.55
CA LEU A 398 20.51 12.15 28.85
C LEU A 398 19.36 11.98 29.86
N ARG A 399 19.15 12.95 30.77
CA ARG A 399 18.03 12.94 31.73
C ARG A 399 16.73 13.46 31.10
N LEU A 400 16.84 14.47 30.24
CA LEU A 400 15.71 15.09 29.56
C LEU A 400 15.15 14.23 28.41
N ALA A 401 15.98 13.40 27.78
CA ALA A 401 15.64 12.55 26.63
C ALA A 401 14.60 11.45 26.91
N LYS A 402 14.31 11.15 28.20
CA LYS A 402 13.31 10.15 28.65
C LYS A 402 13.38 8.82 27.89
N LEU A 403 14.60 8.31 27.63
CA LEU A 403 14.84 7.10 26.83
C LEU A 403 14.18 5.84 27.45
N PRO A 404 13.63 4.90 26.66
CA PRO A 404 12.81 3.75 27.12
C PRO A 404 13.53 2.68 27.97
N GLY A 405 14.73 2.93 28.48
CA GLY A 405 15.53 1.98 29.27
C GLY A 405 15.75 2.36 30.75
N ASN A 406 15.40 3.58 31.17
CA ASN A 406 15.75 4.08 32.52
C ASN A 406 14.54 4.53 33.37
N VAL A 407 13.32 4.18 32.98
CA VAL A 407 12.15 4.48 33.81
C VAL A 407 12.00 3.40 34.88
N GLY A 408 12.81 3.50 35.93
CA GLY A 408 12.36 3.07 37.25
C GLY A 408 11.01 3.75 37.51
N ARG A 409 10.00 2.94 37.85
CA ARG A 409 8.61 3.34 38.11
C ARG A 409 8.51 4.78 38.69
N PRO A 410 7.90 5.74 37.98
CA PRO A 410 7.80 7.11 38.48
C PRO A 410 6.94 7.15 39.74
N SER A 411 7.45 7.90 40.72
CA SER A 411 6.73 8.30 41.93
C SER A 411 5.50 9.12 41.56
N THR A 412 4.39 8.84 42.25
CA THR A 412 3.12 9.55 42.14
C THR A 412 3.26 11.03 42.53
N LYS A 413 2.91 11.96 41.62
CA LYS A 413 1.98 13.10 41.86
C LYS A 413 2.05 14.17 40.75
N ALA A 414 0.94 14.32 40.01
CA ALA A 414 0.12 15.54 39.96
C ALA A 414 -1.31 15.11 39.59
N ARG A 415 -2.29 15.58 40.37
CA ARG A 415 -3.71 15.20 40.27
C ARG A 415 -4.35 15.82 39.01
N SER A 416 -4.89 14.99 38.12
CA SER A 416 -6.10 15.33 37.36
C SER A 416 -7.26 14.53 37.97
N ASN A 417 -8.36 15.22 38.28
CA ASN A 417 -9.58 14.60 38.79
C ASN A 417 -10.34 13.99 37.61
N PHE A 418 -10.16 12.69 37.35
CA PHE A 418 -11.19 11.91 36.67
C PHE A 418 -11.33 10.57 37.39
N SER A 419 -12.56 10.25 37.75
CA SER A 419 -12.95 9.14 38.64
C SER A 419 -12.60 7.77 38.07
N GLU A 420 -11.94 6.96 38.90
CA GLU A 420 -11.80 5.51 38.76
C GLU A 420 -13.14 4.81 38.52
N VAL A 421 -13.21 4.01 37.44
CA VAL A 421 -13.94 2.74 37.45
C VAL A 421 -13.15 1.68 36.67
N GLY A 422 -12.65 0.68 37.40
CA GLY A 422 -12.77 -0.73 37.02
C GLY A 422 -11.76 -1.35 36.06
N LYS A 423 -10.74 -1.99 36.65
CA LYS A 423 -9.81 -2.94 36.02
C LYS A 423 -10.50 -4.18 35.43
N LEU A 424 -9.95 -4.70 34.33
CA LEU A 424 -9.65 -6.11 33.95
C LEU A 424 -9.13 -6.06 32.49
N SER A 425 -7.99 -6.59 32.06
CA SER A 425 -7.27 -7.81 32.45
C SER A 425 -5.78 -7.73 32.11
N LYS A 426 -4.97 -8.38 32.97
CA LYS A 426 -3.57 -8.74 32.77
C LYS A 426 -3.44 -9.79 31.66
N LEU A 427 -2.51 -9.59 30.71
CA LEU A 427 -1.59 -10.60 30.15
C LEU A 427 -0.79 -9.95 28.99
N VAL A 428 0.52 -9.75 29.18
CA VAL A 428 1.65 -10.14 28.31
C VAL A 428 2.91 -9.56 28.96
N SER A 429 3.62 -10.39 29.72
CA SER A 429 5.03 -10.19 30.07
C SER A 429 5.68 -11.55 30.21
N THR A 430 6.05 -12.16 29.09
CA THR A 430 6.99 -13.28 29.02
C THR A 430 7.61 -13.26 27.64
N GLY A 431 8.93 -13.04 27.55
CA GLY A 431 9.60 -13.06 26.26
C GLY A 431 11.08 -12.67 26.22
N LEU A 432 11.76 -12.36 27.33
CA LEU A 432 13.23 -12.31 27.34
C LEU A 432 13.74 -12.94 28.64
N GLY A 433 14.05 -14.22 28.55
CA GLY A 433 14.78 -14.93 29.58
C GLY A 433 16.26 -14.57 29.50
N ALA A 434 16.82 -14.11 30.61
CA ALA A 434 18.26 -14.19 30.86
C ALA A 434 18.43 -14.78 32.26
N ALA A 435 19.15 -15.88 32.30
CA ALA A 435 19.43 -16.70 33.46
C ALA A 435 20.40 -16.03 34.44
N ASP A 436 20.34 -16.54 35.67
CA ASP A 436 21.17 -16.27 36.84
C ASP A 436 22.63 -15.88 36.57
N VAL A 437 23.06 -14.77 37.19
CA VAL A 437 24.37 -14.74 37.87
C VAL A 437 24.25 -13.91 39.16
N SER A 438 24.77 -14.48 40.23
CA SER A 438 24.72 -14.09 41.64
C SER A 438 25.49 -12.79 42.02
N ASN A 439 24.94 -12.10 43.02
CA ASN A 439 25.52 -11.12 43.98
C ASN A 439 26.93 -11.49 44.53
N PRO A 440 27.75 -10.58 45.15
CA PRO A 440 27.33 -9.72 46.27
C PRO A 440 28.03 -8.34 46.52
N VAL A 441 27.28 -7.43 47.18
CA VAL A 441 27.64 -6.56 48.36
C VAL A 441 28.81 -5.56 48.24
N SER A 442 28.53 -4.25 48.44
CA SER A 442 28.86 -3.50 49.68
C SER A 442 28.60 -1.99 49.57
N SER A 443 28.18 -1.44 50.70
CA SER A 443 27.88 -0.06 51.11
C SER A 443 29.08 0.90 51.13
N GLU A 444 28.82 2.21 50.95
CA GLU A 444 29.24 3.27 51.91
C GLU A 444 28.55 4.62 51.61
N GLU A 445 28.24 5.35 52.69
CA GLU A 445 27.54 6.65 52.74
C GLU A 445 28.49 7.85 52.60
N GLY A 446 28.04 8.88 51.85
CA GLY A 446 28.28 10.31 52.08
C GLY A 446 29.60 10.94 51.56
N PRO A 447 29.70 12.29 51.46
CA PRO A 447 28.78 13.33 51.93
C PRO A 447 28.33 14.37 50.88
N ASN A 448 27.29 15.13 51.27
CA ASN A 448 26.75 16.34 50.63
C ASN A 448 27.80 17.44 50.39
N LEU A 449 27.57 18.22 49.31
CA LEU A 449 27.59 19.70 49.18
C LEU A 449 27.81 20.09 47.69
N PRO A 450 27.49 21.32 47.23
CA PRO A 450 26.39 22.21 47.56
C PRO A 450 25.54 22.58 46.31
N ASN A 451 24.44 23.30 46.53
CA ASN A 451 23.65 23.98 45.49
C ASN A 451 24.52 24.62 44.40
N GLU A 452 24.34 24.23 43.15
CA GLU A 452 24.67 25.08 42.01
C GLU A 452 23.38 25.65 41.41
N GLU A 453 23.45 26.96 41.25
CA GLU A 453 22.45 27.92 40.90
C GLU A 453 21.63 27.54 39.66
N ASP A 454 20.31 27.65 39.79
CA ASP A 454 19.38 27.79 38.68
C ASP A 454 19.87 28.90 37.74
N THR A 455 20.56 28.53 36.68
CA THR A 455 20.64 29.34 35.48
C THR A 455 19.29 29.22 34.79
N SER A 456 18.37 30.05 35.25
CA SER A 456 17.15 30.39 34.54
C SER A 456 17.51 31.04 33.21
N GLU A 457 17.81 30.21 32.20
CA GLU A 457 17.55 30.63 30.83
C GLU A 457 16.05 30.91 30.75
N SER A 458 15.73 32.19 30.52
CA SER A 458 14.37 32.67 30.32
C SER A 458 13.66 31.74 29.36
N ASP A 459 12.59 31.10 29.83
CA ASP A 459 11.65 30.36 29.00
C ASP A 459 11.05 31.34 27.97
N GLU A 460 11.73 31.54 26.84
CA GLU A 460 11.10 32.06 25.63
C GLU A 460 10.27 30.91 25.06
N ILE A 461 9.10 30.77 25.66
CA ILE A 461 8.05 29.88 25.22
C ILE A 461 7.53 30.43 23.89
N PHE A 462 8.02 29.89 22.76
CA PHE A 462 7.33 30.03 21.46
C PHE A 462 6.07 29.14 21.44
N THR A 463 5.19 29.29 22.43
CA THR A 463 3.82 28.79 22.35
C THR A 463 2.94 29.99 22.08
N LEU A 464 2.49 30.13 20.84
CA LEU A 464 1.32 30.95 20.57
C LEU A 464 0.18 30.38 21.42
N ALA A 465 -0.42 31.21 22.27
CA ALA A 465 -1.67 30.85 22.93
C ALA A 465 -2.73 30.54 21.85
N MET A 466 -3.75 29.73 22.16
CA MET A 466 -4.84 29.37 21.24
C MET A 466 -5.53 30.59 20.58
N ASN A 467 -5.35 31.78 21.18
CA ASN A 467 -5.90 33.06 20.78
C ASN A 467 -4.95 33.89 19.89
N GLN A 468 -3.74 33.37 19.61
CA GLN A 468 -2.65 34.03 18.88
C GLN A 468 -2.30 33.31 17.56
N LEU A 469 -2.98 32.22 17.20
CA LEU A 469 -2.79 31.54 15.92
C LEU A 469 -3.52 32.29 14.81
N PRO A 470 -2.83 32.78 13.78
CA PRO A 470 -3.48 33.59 12.75
C PRO A 470 -3.50 32.94 11.37
N GLY A 471 -4.67 33.00 10.72
CA GLY A 471 -4.76 33.01 9.26
C GLY A 471 -5.74 32.01 8.65
N GLY A 472 -6.99 32.44 8.38
CA GLY A 472 -7.78 31.81 7.31
C GLY A 472 -7.32 32.33 5.94
N THR A 473 -7.50 31.54 4.89
CA THR A 473 -7.22 32.02 3.51
C THR A 473 -8.27 33.05 3.09
N ASP A 474 -7.86 34.15 2.43
CA ASP A 474 -8.75 35.22 1.92
C ASP A 474 -9.64 34.81 0.72
N GLU A 475 -9.81 33.52 0.47
CA GLU A 475 -10.47 33.05 -0.74
C GLU A 475 -11.95 32.81 -0.50
N SER A 476 -12.73 33.87 -0.73
CA SER A 476 -14.18 33.80 -0.90
C SER A 476 -14.59 33.74 -2.37
N GLU A 477 -15.77 33.18 -2.63
CA GLU A 477 -16.40 33.30 -3.94
C GLU A 477 -16.58 34.78 -4.25
N GLY A 478 -15.99 35.27 -5.33
CA GLY A 478 -16.01 36.70 -5.65
C GLY A 478 -17.44 37.25 -5.74
N GLY A 479 -17.80 38.14 -4.79
CA GLY A 479 -18.75 39.23 -5.01
C GLY A 479 -20.00 39.28 -4.11
N GLN A 480 -20.00 40.26 -3.21
CA GLN A 480 -21.12 40.96 -2.54
C GLN A 480 -21.69 40.42 -1.21
N THR A 481 -21.57 41.29 -0.21
CA THR A 481 -22.17 41.31 1.14
C THR A 481 -23.68 41.47 1.13
N ALA A 482 -24.38 40.81 2.06
CA ALA A 482 -25.55 41.36 2.75
C ALA A 482 -25.89 40.59 4.04
N ASP A 483 -25.74 41.29 5.17
CA ASP A 483 -26.47 41.28 6.44
C ASP A 483 -27.05 39.98 7.02
N SER A 484 -26.53 39.69 8.22
CA SER A 484 -27.03 38.74 9.22
C SER A 484 -28.36 39.19 9.83
N GLN A 485 -29.36 38.30 9.84
CA GLN A 485 -30.25 38.03 10.99
C GLN A 485 -31.18 36.85 10.65
N TYR A 486 -31.08 35.76 11.40
CA TYR A 486 -32.18 34.98 12.03
C TYR A 486 -31.69 33.58 12.45
N LEU A 487 -32.07 33.19 13.67
CA LEU A 487 -31.51 32.16 14.54
C LEU A 487 -31.90 30.72 14.17
N ILE A 488 -30.91 29.81 14.25
CA ILE A 488 -30.83 28.40 14.76
C ILE A 488 -31.98 27.39 14.54
N MET A 489 -33.19 27.74 14.07
CA MET A 489 -34.28 26.77 13.85
C MET A 489 -34.66 26.52 12.38
N ASP A 490 -34.05 27.22 11.43
CA ASP A 490 -34.43 27.11 10.01
C ASP A 490 -33.50 26.23 9.15
N ALA A 491 -32.29 25.90 9.61
CA ALA A 491 -31.41 24.97 8.90
C ALA A 491 -31.97 23.53 8.87
N LEU A 492 -32.80 23.15 9.85
CA LEU A 492 -33.49 21.86 9.89
C LEU A 492 -34.80 21.82 9.09
N LYS A 493 -35.36 22.99 8.71
CA LYS A 493 -36.60 23.08 7.90
C LYS A 493 -36.35 23.14 6.40
N LEU A 494 -35.12 23.46 5.98
CA LEU A 494 -34.67 23.32 4.58
C LEU A 494 -34.57 21.85 4.11
N PHE A 495 -34.81 20.88 4.99
CA PHE A 495 -34.92 19.46 4.66
C PHE A 495 -36.19 19.08 3.86
N HIS A 496 -37.15 20.00 3.63
CA HIS A 496 -38.50 19.59 3.25
C HIS A 496 -39.18 20.32 2.07
N ALA A 497 -38.45 21.05 1.22
CA ALA A 497 -39.04 21.59 -0.01
C ALA A 497 -38.17 21.30 -1.24
N ASP A 498 -38.78 20.65 -2.23
CA ASP A 498 -38.32 20.34 -3.59
C ASP A 498 -37.36 19.16 -3.82
N ILE A 499 -37.79 17.94 -3.51
CA ILE A 499 -37.45 16.73 -4.33
C ILE A 499 -38.65 15.77 -4.33
N LEU A 500 -39.66 16.09 -5.14
CA LEU A 500 -40.75 15.17 -5.50
C LEU A 500 -41.04 15.36 -7.00
N ASP A 501 -40.10 14.98 -7.88
CA ASP A 501 -40.44 14.44 -9.22
C ASP A 501 -39.26 14.04 -10.16
N SER A 502 -38.00 13.96 -9.72
CA SER A 502 -36.89 13.70 -10.69
C SER A 502 -35.94 12.55 -10.38
N PHE A 503 -36.22 11.70 -9.38
CA PHE A 503 -35.40 10.53 -9.03
C PHE A 503 -36.15 9.20 -9.16
N SER A 504 -37.04 9.08 -10.16
CA SER A 504 -37.73 7.82 -10.50
C SER A 504 -36.91 6.89 -11.40
N GLY A 505 -35.62 7.17 -11.62
CA GLY A 505 -34.77 6.46 -12.60
C GLY A 505 -33.60 5.64 -12.03
N ILE A 506 -33.44 5.53 -10.71
CA ILE A 506 -32.44 4.61 -10.13
C ILE A 506 -33.12 3.26 -9.94
N CYS A 507 -33.24 2.50 -11.03
CA CYS A 507 -33.65 1.10 -10.99
C CYS A 507 -32.43 0.21 -10.77
N ILE A 508 -32.36 -0.32 -9.55
CA ILE A 508 -31.73 -1.59 -9.18
C ILE A 508 -32.53 -2.72 -9.89
N TYR A 509 -31.82 -3.74 -10.39
CA TYR A 509 -32.30 -4.99 -11.02
C TYR A 509 -33.82 -5.11 -11.26
N GLY A 510 -34.24 -4.92 -12.52
CA GLY A 510 -35.62 -5.13 -12.95
C GLY A 510 -35.97 -6.60 -13.17
N ASP A 511 -37.20 -6.94 -12.76
CA ASP A 511 -37.88 -8.23 -12.90
C ASP A 511 -37.85 -8.80 -14.33
N GLU A 512 -37.13 -9.91 -14.52
CA GLU A 512 -37.33 -10.91 -15.58
C GLU A 512 -37.27 -12.30 -14.93
N PRO A 513 -38.04 -13.31 -15.37
CA PRO A 513 -38.29 -14.52 -14.59
C PRO A 513 -37.01 -15.35 -14.40
N LEU A 514 -36.64 -15.59 -13.14
CA LEU A 514 -35.57 -16.48 -12.67
C LEU A 514 -35.83 -17.97 -13.03
N ALA A 515 -35.83 -18.31 -14.31
CA ALA A 515 -36.06 -19.69 -14.78
C ALA A 515 -35.11 -20.17 -15.88
N PHE A 516 -34.04 -19.44 -16.22
CA PHE A 516 -33.07 -19.92 -17.24
C PHE A 516 -31.58 -19.75 -16.93
N TRP A 517 -31.20 -19.33 -15.71
CA TRP A 517 -29.78 -19.26 -15.30
C TRP A 517 -29.50 -19.87 -13.92
N TYR A 518 -30.22 -20.93 -13.57
CA TYR A 518 -29.88 -21.84 -12.46
C TYR A 518 -29.43 -23.20 -13.00
N SER A 519 -28.32 -23.21 -13.72
CA SER A 519 -27.48 -24.41 -13.84
C SER A 519 -26.11 -24.00 -14.39
N THR A 520 -25.07 -24.15 -13.54
CA THR A 520 -23.61 -24.12 -13.81
C THR A 520 -22.75 -23.03 -13.13
N TRP A 521 -22.98 -22.69 -11.86
CA TRP A 521 -21.93 -22.05 -11.04
C TRP A 521 -21.86 -22.66 -9.63
N PHE A 522 -21.58 -23.96 -9.58
CA PHE A 522 -20.93 -24.60 -8.44
C PHE A 522 -19.66 -25.28 -8.95
N ALA A 523 -18.57 -24.52 -9.00
CA ALA A 523 -17.22 -25.04 -9.01
C ALA A 523 -16.32 -23.98 -8.36
N ASN A 524 -15.99 -24.18 -7.09
CA ASN A 524 -14.92 -23.45 -6.41
C ASN A 524 -13.61 -23.66 -7.18
N GLY A 525 -13.06 -22.62 -7.79
CA GLY A 525 -11.76 -22.65 -8.44
C GLY A 525 -11.23 -21.24 -8.68
N ILE A 526 -10.00 -20.97 -8.24
CA ILE A 526 -9.27 -19.77 -8.65
C ILE A 526 -9.07 -19.85 -10.17
N PRO A 527 -9.24 -18.75 -10.94
CA PRO A 527 -8.98 -18.77 -12.38
C PRO A 527 -7.58 -19.32 -12.66
N GLN A 528 -7.52 -20.43 -13.38
CA GLN A 528 -6.27 -21.03 -13.84
C GLN A 528 -5.98 -20.49 -15.23
N ALA A 529 -4.95 -19.67 -15.37
CA ALA A 529 -4.52 -19.19 -16.68
C ALA A 529 -3.54 -20.18 -17.32
N GLN A 530 -3.69 -20.37 -18.64
CA GLN A 530 -2.74 -21.14 -19.41
C GLN A 530 -1.64 -20.21 -19.91
N ALA A 531 -0.40 -20.44 -19.48
CA ALA A 531 0.75 -19.70 -19.98
C ALA A 531 1.02 -20.07 -21.45
N VAL A 532 1.50 -19.10 -22.23
CA VAL A 532 1.93 -19.31 -23.61
C VAL A 532 3.01 -20.40 -23.64
N THR A 533 2.79 -21.43 -24.46
CA THR A 533 3.67 -22.60 -24.52
C THR A 533 4.32 -22.72 -25.90
N VAL A 534 5.64 -22.86 -25.93
CA VAL A 534 6.45 -23.05 -27.16
C VAL A 534 7.32 -24.30 -27.05
N SER A 535 7.66 -24.93 -28.16
CA SER A 535 8.59 -26.06 -28.14
C SER A 535 10.05 -25.59 -28.10
N LEU A 536 10.92 -26.38 -27.48
CA LEU A 536 12.37 -26.16 -27.55
C LEU A 536 12.86 -26.10 -29.01
N LYS A 537 12.28 -26.92 -29.88
CA LYS A 537 12.59 -26.95 -31.31
C LYS A 537 12.23 -25.63 -32.01
N ASP A 538 11.12 -25.00 -31.65
CA ASP A 538 10.75 -23.69 -32.22
C ASP A 538 11.72 -22.59 -31.80
N LEU A 539 12.20 -22.65 -30.55
CA LEU A 539 13.23 -21.74 -30.07
C LEU A 539 14.57 -21.97 -30.79
N ILE A 540 14.97 -23.24 -30.99
CA ILE A 540 16.19 -23.62 -31.72
C ILE A 540 16.13 -23.13 -33.18
N ASN A 541 15.01 -23.36 -33.85
CA ASN A 541 14.81 -22.98 -35.25
C ASN A 541 14.55 -21.49 -35.44
N GLY A 542 14.24 -20.75 -34.36
CA GLY A 542 13.80 -19.37 -34.44
C GLY A 542 12.47 -19.25 -35.19
N THR A 543 11.47 -20.08 -34.88
CA THR A 543 10.15 -20.03 -35.52
C THR A 543 9.07 -19.43 -34.61
N VAL A 544 9.41 -19.10 -33.36
CA VAL A 544 8.49 -18.38 -32.46
C VAL A 544 8.16 -17.00 -33.05
N SER A 545 6.87 -16.70 -33.18
CA SER A 545 6.35 -15.47 -33.76
C SER A 545 6.47 -14.28 -32.81
N PHE A 546 6.40 -13.06 -33.34
CA PHE A 546 6.41 -11.84 -32.52
C PHE A 546 5.10 -11.69 -31.73
N GLU A 547 3.99 -12.14 -32.28
CA GLU A 547 2.69 -12.20 -31.61
C GLU A 547 2.77 -13.12 -30.39
N THR A 548 3.35 -14.31 -30.53
CA THR A 548 3.55 -15.25 -29.41
C THR A 548 4.42 -14.65 -28.31
N LEU A 549 5.51 -13.95 -28.67
CA LEU A 549 6.37 -13.28 -27.68
C LEU A 549 5.65 -12.11 -27.00
N THR A 550 4.80 -11.37 -27.73
CA THR A 550 4.01 -10.27 -27.17
C THR A 550 2.91 -10.80 -26.25
N GLU A 551 2.28 -11.92 -26.59
CA GLU A 551 1.30 -12.61 -25.74
C GLU A 551 1.95 -13.17 -24.47
N ALA A 552 3.20 -13.62 -24.53
CA ALA A 552 3.92 -14.13 -23.37
C ALA A 552 4.51 -13.02 -22.49
N PHE A 553 5.15 -12.00 -23.07
CA PHE A 553 5.99 -11.03 -22.36
C PHE A 553 5.60 -9.56 -22.55
N GLY A 554 4.68 -9.26 -23.47
CA GLY A 554 4.28 -7.90 -23.82
C GLY A 554 3.63 -7.12 -22.66
N PRO A 555 3.29 -5.83 -22.88
CA PRO A 555 2.84 -4.93 -21.81
C PRO A 555 1.50 -5.29 -21.16
N SER A 556 0.74 -6.23 -21.72
CA SER A 556 -0.51 -6.74 -21.15
C SER A 556 -0.49 -8.25 -20.87
N SER A 557 0.67 -8.91 -20.99
CA SER A 557 0.79 -10.35 -20.79
C SER A 557 0.92 -10.76 -19.31
N LEU A 558 0.91 -12.08 -19.08
CA LEU A 558 1.26 -12.70 -17.80
C LEU A 558 2.77 -12.71 -17.51
N GLY A 559 3.61 -12.16 -18.40
CA GLY A 559 5.06 -12.09 -18.23
C GLY A 559 5.76 -13.45 -18.12
N ILE A 560 5.16 -14.53 -18.64
CA ILE A 560 5.68 -15.89 -18.52
C ILE A 560 5.49 -16.69 -19.82
N ILE A 561 6.48 -17.50 -20.17
CA ILE A 561 6.43 -18.47 -21.27
C ILE A 561 6.82 -19.85 -20.77
N VAL A 562 6.17 -20.91 -21.26
CA VAL A 562 6.49 -22.30 -20.96
C VAL A 562 7.18 -22.93 -22.16
N VAL A 563 8.32 -23.59 -21.92
CA VAL A 563 9.09 -24.33 -22.92
C VAL A 563 8.89 -25.82 -22.68
N LYS A 564 8.31 -26.50 -23.68
CA LYS A 564 8.09 -27.94 -23.70
C LYS A 564 9.07 -28.67 -24.62
N ASP A 565 8.99 -30.00 -24.63
CA ASP A 565 9.84 -30.87 -25.45
C ASP A 565 11.34 -30.71 -25.11
N LEU A 566 11.64 -30.60 -23.80
CA LEU A 566 12.99 -30.53 -23.26
C LEU A 566 13.72 -31.88 -23.35
N ASP A 567 15.04 -31.85 -23.20
CA ASP A 567 15.85 -33.07 -23.11
C ASP A 567 15.32 -33.97 -21.97
N PRO A 568 15.13 -35.28 -22.17
CA PRO A 568 14.72 -36.21 -21.10
C PRO A 568 15.58 -36.11 -19.82
N GLU A 569 16.85 -35.73 -19.96
CA GLU A 569 17.77 -35.51 -18.85
C GLU A 569 17.30 -34.41 -17.89
N PHE A 570 16.53 -33.42 -18.38
CA PHE A 570 15.91 -32.40 -17.54
C PHE A 570 15.05 -33.00 -16.44
N GLN A 571 14.21 -33.99 -16.75
CA GLN A 571 13.31 -34.59 -15.77
C GLN A 571 14.11 -35.31 -14.67
N ARG A 572 15.16 -36.04 -15.06
CA ARG A 572 16.06 -36.73 -14.13
C ARG A 572 16.77 -35.74 -13.21
N LEU A 573 17.35 -34.68 -13.79
CA LEU A 573 18.04 -33.62 -13.04
C LEU A 573 17.08 -32.86 -12.12
N ARG A 574 15.88 -32.51 -12.58
CA ARG A 574 14.84 -31.86 -11.78
C ARG A 574 14.51 -32.72 -10.55
N THR A 575 14.21 -34.00 -10.73
CA THR A 575 13.87 -34.89 -9.61
C THR A 575 15.02 -34.98 -8.60
N GLN A 576 16.25 -35.16 -9.07
CA GLN A 576 17.42 -35.25 -8.19
C GLN A 576 17.65 -33.94 -7.41
N VAL A 577 17.64 -32.78 -8.09
CA VAL A 577 17.92 -31.48 -7.46
C VAL A 577 16.81 -31.08 -6.49
N LEU A 578 15.55 -31.31 -6.84
CA LEU A 578 14.43 -30.99 -5.95
C LEU A 578 14.33 -31.97 -4.77
N SER A 579 14.83 -33.21 -4.90
CA SER A 579 15.03 -34.10 -3.75
C SER A 579 16.13 -33.59 -2.82
N ASN A 580 17.23 -33.12 -3.41
CA ASN A 580 18.36 -32.54 -2.68
C ASN A 580 17.97 -31.33 -1.83
N ALA A 581 16.94 -30.57 -2.21
CA ALA A 581 16.41 -29.47 -1.40
C ALA A 581 15.89 -29.94 -0.03
N SER A 582 15.11 -31.02 0.00
CA SER A 582 14.62 -31.62 1.26
C SER A 582 15.75 -32.23 2.08
N TYR A 583 16.74 -32.90 1.45
CA TYR A 583 17.88 -33.44 2.18
C TYR A 583 18.75 -32.37 2.83
N LEU A 584 18.97 -31.25 2.12
CA LEU A 584 19.68 -30.10 2.66
C LEU A 584 18.92 -29.49 3.84
N ALA A 585 17.61 -29.25 3.69
CA ALA A 585 16.79 -28.64 4.73
C ALA A 585 16.62 -29.52 5.99
N ALA A 586 16.86 -30.84 5.86
CA ALA A 586 16.84 -31.80 6.95
C ALA A 586 18.19 -31.95 7.69
N LEU A 587 19.24 -31.27 7.25
CA LEU A 587 20.52 -31.28 7.97
C LEU A 587 20.37 -30.65 9.37
N PRO A 588 21.19 -31.07 10.35
CA PRO A 588 21.27 -30.41 11.65
C PRO A 588 21.52 -28.90 11.53
N ASN A 589 20.92 -28.10 12.43
CA ASN A 589 21.04 -26.63 12.37
C ASN A 589 22.49 -26.13 12.47
N ASP A 590 23.36 -26.82 13.21
CA ASP A 590 24.78 -26.50 13.28
C ASP A 590 25.48 -26.73 11.94
N GLU A 591 25.15 -27.80 11.21
CA GLU A 591 25.61 -28.01 9.83
C GLU A 591 25.05 -26.93 8.88
N LEU A 592 23.76 -26.60 8.97
CA LEU A 592 23.13 -25.57 8.12
C LEU A 592 23.74 -24.17 8.32
N GLU A 593 24.06 -23.79 9.57
CA GLU A 593 24.69 -22.49 9.86
C GLU A 593 26.10 -22.40 9.27
N THR A 594 26.84 -23.52 9.11
CA THR A 594 28.13 -23.52 8.39
C THR A 594 28.00 -23.20 6.91
N LEU A 595 26.80 -23.36 6.35
CA LEU A 595 26.49 -23.05 4.95
C LEU A 595 25.99 -21.63 4.75
N THR A 596 25.90 -20.80 5.80
CA THR A 596 25.42 -19.41 5.71
C THR A 596 26.56 -18.43 5.41
N SER A 597 26.24 -17.31 4.77
CA SER A 597 27.20 -16.24 4.49
C SER A 597 26.67 -14.86 4.87
N PRO A 598 26.87 -14.40 6.12
CA PRO A 598 26.45 -13.06 6.53
C PRO A 598 27.12 -11.94 5.71
N SER A 599 28.39 -12.12 5.33
CA SER A 599 29.14 -11.14 4.54
C SER A 599 28.61 -10.97 3.12
N ALA A 600 27.91 -11.98 2.58
CA ALA A 600 27.20 -11.94 1.31
C ALA A 600 25.69 -11.69 1.49
N LYS A 601 25.29 -11.09 2.62
CA LYS A 601 23.88 -10.77 2.95
C LYS A 601 22.96 -12.00 2.91
N TYR A 602 23.49 -13.19 3.22
CA TYR A 602 22.80 -14.48 3.11
C TYR A 602 22.30 -14.84 1.70
N LEU A 603 22.85 -14.21 0.65
CA LEU A 603 22.57 -14.47 -0.76
C LEU A 603 23.56 -15.44 -1.43
N VAL A 604 24.35 -16.15 -0.62
CA VAL A 604 25.23 -17.25 -1.00
C VAL A 604 25.14 -18.33 0.07
N GLY A 605 24.89 -19.57 -0.33
CA GLY A 605 24.68 -20.69 0.58
C GLY A 605 23.28 -20.70 1.21
N TRP A 606 23.15 -21.23 2.42
CA TRP A 606 21.89 -21.41 3.13
C TRP A 606 21.34 -20.12 3.75
N SER A 607 20.03 -19.94 3.70
CA SER A 607 19.27 -18.88 4.34
C SER A 607 17.89 -19.39 4.76
N CYS A 608 17.59 -19.32 6.05
CA CYS A 608 16.29 -19.66 6.64
C CYS A 608 16.10 -18.78 7.89
N GLY A 609 14.97 -18.08 8.02
CA GLY A 609 14.73 -17.17 9.14
C GLY A 609 15.69 -15.98 9.21
N LYS A 610 16.30 -15.60 8.09
CA LYS A 610 17.19 -14.40 7.99
C LYS A 610 16.59 -13.29 7.11
N GLU A 611 15.53 -13.59 6.36
CA GLU A 611 14.76 -12.63 5.55
C GLU A 611 13.62 -12.06 6.41
N THR A 612 13.53 -10.72 6.51
CA THR A 612 12.47 -10.02 7.25
C THR A 612 11.20 -9.99 6.39
N LEU A 613 10.10 -10.58 6.85
CA LEU A 613 8.79 -10.41 6.21
C LEU A 613 8.26 -8.99 6.50
N ARG A 614 7.30 -8.49 5.71
CA ARG A 614 6.62 -7.18 5.90
C ARG A 614 6.11 -6.93 7.33
N SER A 615 5.97 -7.98 8.14
CA SER A 615 5.50 -7.96 9.54
C SER A 615 6.61 -7.86 10.59
N GLY A 616 7.89 -7.73 10.21
CA GLY A 616 9.02 -7.74 11.16
C GLY A 616 9.32 -9.13 11.76
N HIS A 617 8.65 -10.18 11.30
CA HIS A 617 8.93 -11.58 11.67
C HIS A 617 9.86 -12.25 10.64
N PHE A 618 10.81 -13.04 11.13
CA PHE A 618 11.70 -13.84 10.30
C PHE A 618 10.96 -15.02 9.65
N ASP A 619 11.11 -15.21 8.34
CA ASP A 619 10.50 -16.32 7.59
C ASP A 619 11.19 -17.66 7.91
N THR A 620 10.64 -18.44 8.84
CA THR A 620 11.13 -19.80 9.19
C THR A 620 10.42 -20.91 8.43
N LEU A 621 9.43 -20.60 7.59
CA LEU A 621 8.64 -21.58 6.83
C LEU A 621 9.25 -21.89 5.45
N LYS A 622 10.33 -21.20 5.10
CA LYS A 622 11.02 -21.33 3.82
C LYS A 622 12.55 -21.35 4.01
N GLY A 623 13.17 -22.42 3.53
CA GLY A 623 14.60 -22.51 3.31
C GLY A 623 14.97 -22.08 1.89
N SER A 624 16.00 -21.24 1.76
CA SER A 624 16.59 -20.82 0.48
C SER A 624 18.06 -21.19 0.45
N TYR A 625 18.50 -21.79 -0.64
CA TYR A 625 19.91 -22.07 -0.89
C TYR A 625 20.36 -21.40 -2.19
N TYR A 626 21.24 -20.40 -2.05
CA TYR A 626 21.69 -19.54 -3.15
C TYR A 626 23.03 -19.99 -3.72
N VAL A 627 23.15 -20.00 -5.05
CA VAL A 627 24.36 -20.40 -5.77
C VAL A 627 24.66 -19.40 -6.89
N ASN A 628 25.89 -18.90 -6.92
CA ASN A 628 26.44 -18.14 -8.04
C ASN A 628 26.83 -19.10 -9.17
N CYS A 629 26.28 -18.87 -10.36
CA CYS A 629 26.42 -19.75 -11.52
C CYS A 629 27.62 -19.42 -12.41
N ALA A 630 28.63 -18.71 -11.90
CA ALA A 630 29.86 -18.39 -12.65
C ALA A 630 30.56 -19.64 -13.22
N PHE A 631 30.35 -20.82 -12.60
CA PHE A 631 30.82 -22.11 -13.09
C PHE A 631 30.33 -22.46 -14.51
N TYR A 632 29.24 -21.85 -14.98
CA TYR A 632 28.74 -22.03 -16.35
C TYR A 632 29.70 -21.46 -17.40
N GLN A 633 30.45 -20.40 -17.06
CA GLN A 633 31.51 -19.86 -17.93
C GLN A 633 32.83 -20.62 -17.76
N ASP A 634 33.21 -20.85 -16.49
CA ASP A 634 34.46 -21.53 -16.15
C ASP A 634 34.21 -22.38 -14.88
N PRO A 635 34.30 -23.72 -14.95
CA PRO A 635 34.05 -24.62 -13.82
C PRO A 635 34.87 -24.33 -12.55
N THR A 636 35.96 -23.59 -12.67
CA THR A 636 36.81 -23.20 -11.53
C THR A 636 36.24 -22.02 -10.74
N LEU A 637 35.33 -21.23 -11.33
CA LEU A 637 34.73 -20.07 -10.69
C LEU A 637 33.59 -20.46 -9.74
N GLN A 638 33.58 -19.81 -8.58
CA GLN A 638 32.54 -19.98 -7.54
C GLN A 638 31.74 -18.69 -7.29
N GLY A 639 32.05 -17.63 -8.02
CA GLY A 639 31.47 -16.30 -7.96
C GLY A 639 32.08 -15.43 -9.07
N ALA A 640 31.52 -14.26 -9.34
CA ALA A 640 32.10 -13.31 -10.29
C ALA A 640 33.42 -12.72 -9.76
N PRO A 641 34.37 -12.31 -10.63
CA PRO A 641 35.59 -11.64 -10.20
C PRO A 641 35.30 -10.37 -9.37
N ALA A 642 35.93 -10.25 -8.20
CA ALA A 642 35.67 -9.17 -7.25
C ALA A 642 36.38 -7.85 -7.58
N ASP A 643 37.37 -7.85 -8.48
CA ASP A 643 38.34 -6.75 -8.67
C ASP A 643 37.70 -5.37 -8.88
N ASN A 644 36.55 -5.32 -9.57
CA ASN A 644 35.85 -4.07 -9.88
C ASN A 644 34.59 -3.83 -9.02
N PHE A 645 34.17 -4.81 -8.21
CA PHE A 645 32.91 -4.77 -7.45
C PHE A 645 33.04 -5.45 -6.06
N PRO A 646 33.98 -5.00 -5.21
CA PRO A 646 34.23 -5.64 -3.91
C PRO A 646 33.07 -5.45 -2.92
N ASP A 647 32.21 -4.46 -3.15
CA ASP A 647 31.02 -4.13 -2.34
C ASP A 647 29.81 -5.02 -2.64
N LEU A 648 29.86 -5.83 -3.71
CA LEU A 648 28.79 -6.68 -4.20
C LEU A 648 29.09 -8.17 -3.94
N SER A 649 29.38 -8.49 -2.68
CA SER A 649 29.73 -9.84 -2.20
C SER A 649 28.65 -10.88 -2.48
N GLU A 650 27.39 -10.48 -2.60
CA GLU A 650 26.29 -11.33 -3.05
C GLU A 650 26.56 -11.97 -4.42
N TYR A 651 27.34 -11.35 -5.31
CA TYR A 651 27.68 -11.88 -6.64
C TYR A 651 29.12 -12.42 -6.73
N THR A 652 30.02 -11.88 -5.92
CA THR A 652 31.46 -12.13 -6.04
C THR A 652 31.99 -13.14 -5.01
N ALA A 653 31.28 -13.37 -3.91
CA ALA A 653 31.68 -14.35 -2.92
C ALA A 653 31.63 -15.79 -3.48
N PRO A 654 32.56 -16.66 -3.07
CA PRO A 654 32.56 -18.05 -3.48
C PRO A 654 31.35 -18.80 -2.89
N ASN A 655 30.75 -19.68 -3.68
CA ASN A 655 29.72 -20.62 -3.23
C ASN A 655 30.17 -21.45 -2.03
N ILE A 656 29.24 -21.71 -1.10
CA ILE A 656 29.45 -22.53 0.09
C ILE A 656 28.67 -23.84 -0.07
N TRP A 657 29.33 -24.89 -0.55
CA TRP A 657 28.72 -26.18 -0.85
C TRP A 657 28.58 -27.09 0.38
N PRO A 658 27.49 -27.89 0.51
CA PRO A 658 27.44 -28.93 1.51
C PRO A 658 28.54 -29.99 1.28
N PRO A 659 29.04 -30.64 2.34
CA PRO A 659 30.06 -31.67 2.22
C PRO A 659 29.62 -32.82 1.30
N ALA A 660 30.50 -33.24 0.39
CA ALA A 660 30.19 -34.26 -0.62
C ALA A 660 29.98 -35.66 -0.03
N ASP A 661 30.51 -35.93 1.15
CA ASP A 661 30.25 -37.16 1.92
C ASP A 661 28.84 -37.16 2.54
N ARG A 662 28.24 -35.99 2.78
CA ARG A 662 26.88 -35.83 3.27
C ARG A 662 25.87 -35.81 2.13
N LEU A 663 26.11 -35.00 1.10
CA LEU A 663 25.21 -34.82 -0.05
C LEU A 663 25.97 -34.97 -1.39
N PRO A 664 26.37 -36.19 -1.78
CA PRO A 664 27.27 -36.44 -2.91
C PRO A 664 26.70 -36.00 -4.27
N THR A 665 25.38 -36.06 -4.44
CA THR A 665 24.70 -35.70 -5.69
C THR A 665 24.33 -34.22 -5.77
N PHE A 666 24.49 -33.44 -4.68
CA PHE A 666 23.98 -32.07 -4.58
C PHE A 666 24.59 -31.14 -5.63
N ARG A 667 25.91 -30.94 -5.53
CA ARG A 667 26.63 -30.01 -6.39
C ARG A 667 26.59 -30.42 -7.87
N PRO A 668 26.95 -31.66 -8.27
CA PRO A 668 26.98 -32.01 -9.69
C PRO A 668 25.61 -31.91 -10.37
N ALA A 669 24.53 -32.33 -9.69
CA ALA A 669 23.19 -32.26 -10.26
C ALA A 669 22.68 -30.82 -10.35
N LEU A 670 22.95 -29.98 -9.34
CA LEU A 670 22.53 -28.58 -9.35
C LEU A 670 23.27 -27.79 -10.43
N GLU A 671 24.59 -27.98 -10.58
CA GLU A 671 25.38 -27.35 -11.64
C GLU A 671 24.86 -27.73 -13.04
N GLN A 672 24.61 -29.03 -13.29
CA GLN A 672 24.08 -29.53 -14.56
C GLN A 672 22.67 -28.99 -14.86
N LEU A 673 21.77 -28.96 -13.87
CA LEU A 673 20.43 -28.42 -14.06
C LEU A 673 20.46 -26.91 -14.32
N CYS A 674 21.28 -26.16 -13.60
CA CYS A 674 21.45 -24.73 -13.84
C CYS A 674 21.96 -24.46 -15.25
N ALA A 675 22.96 -25.22 -15.72
CA ALA A 675 23.48 -25.08 -17.09
C ALA A 675 22.38 -25.32 -18.14
N LEU A 676 21.57 -26.37 -17.99
CA LEU A 676 20.44 -26.67 -18.89
C LEU A 676 19.41 -25.53 -18.91
N ILE A 677 19.08 -24.97 -17.74
CA ILE A 677 18.15 -23.85 -17.63
C ILE A 677 18.72 -22.59 -18.30
N ILE A 678 20.01 -22.29 -18.10
CA ILE A 678 20.70 -21.15 -18.73
C ILE A 678 20.76 -21.31 -20.25
N ASP A 679 21.08 -22.51 -20.75
CA ASP A 679 21.10 -22.80 -22.19
C ASP A 679 19.73 -22.59 -22.83
N THR A 680 18.67 -23.02 -22.15
CA THR A 680 17.29 -22.83 -22.60
C THR A 680 16.89 -21.35 -22.52
N ALA A 681 17.27 -20.65 -21.45
CA ALA A 681 17.04 -19.21 -21.29
C ALA A 681 17.71 -18.41 -22.41
N ALA A 682 18.91 -18.79 -22.84
CA ALA A 682 19.61 -18.15 -23.95
C ALA A 682 18.84 -18.27 -25.28
N LEU A 683 18.14 -19.39 -25.50
CA LEU A 683 17.28 -19.54 -26.68
C LEU A 683 16.02 -18.66 -26.61
N VAL A 684 15.43 -18.51 -25.42
CA VAL A 684 14.32 -17.57 -25.19
C VAL A 684 14.80 -16.13 -25.38
N ALA A 685 15.95 -15.78 -24.83
CA ALA A 685 16.60 -14.48 -25.00
C ALA A 685 16.86 -14.16 -26.47
N ARG A 686 17.33 -15.14 -27.26
CA ARG A 686 17.49 -14.99 -28.71
C ARG A 686 16.16 -14.73 -29.42
N ALA A 687 15.07 -15.35 -28.98
CA ALA A 687 13.75 -15.05 -29.53
C ALA A 687 13.33 -13.60 -29.22
N CYS A 688 13.56 -13.15 -27.99
CA CYS A 688 13.37 -11.76 -27.56
C CYS A 688 14.25 -10.77 -28.33
N ASP A 689 15.51 -11.10 -28.60
CA ASP A 689 16.45 -10.27 -29.40
C ASP A 689 15.91 -10.01 -30.81
N ARG A 690 15.31 -11.02 -31.45
CA ARG A 690 14.72 -10.86 -32.79
C ARG A 690 13.55 -9.89 -32.78
N TYR A 691 12.71 -9.99 -31.75
CA TYR A 691 11.62 -9.05 -31.55
C TYR A 691 12.16 -7.63 -31.27
N ALA A 692 13.11 -7.49 -30.35
CA ALA A 692 13.69 -6.21 -29.96
C ALA A 692 14.40 -5.51 -31.13
N THR A 693 15.19 -6.25 -31.92
CA THR A 693 15.86 -5.74 -33.13
C THR A 693 14.85 -5.17 -34.14
N ALA A 694 13.66 -5.78 -34.26
CA ALA A 694 12.63 -5.34 -35.18
C ALA A 694 11.75 -4.19 -34.63
N ASN A 695 11.65 -4.02 -33.31
CA ASN A 695 10.65 -3.17 -32.67
C ASN A 695 11.22 -2.08 -31.76
N ILE A 696 12.55 -1.98 -31.61
CA ILE A 696 13.23 -1.02 -30.74
C ILE A 696 14.35 -0.32 -31.50
N ASP A 697 14.18 0.98 -31.72
CA ASP A 697 15.18 1.80 -32.40
C ASP A 697 16.49 1.86 -31.62
N GLY A 698 17.59 1.53 -32.29
CA GLY A 698 18.93 1.53 -31.68
C GLY A 698 19.22 0.33 -30.78
N TYR A 699 18.41 -0.74 -30.83
CA TYR A 699 18.72 -1.97 -30.11
C TYR A 699 19.95 -2.68 -30.68
N LYS A 700 20.89 -3.06 -29.81
CA LYS A 700 22.07 -3.85 -30.21
C LYS A 700 21.64 -5.29 -30.49
N SER A 701 21.71 -5.70 -31.75
CA SER A 701 21.27 -7.05 -32.15
C SER A 701 22.04 -8.15 -31.39
N GLY A 702 21.31 -9.12 -30.85
CA GLY A 702 21.88 -10.25 -30.09
C GLY A 702 22.33 -9.90 -28.67
N TYR A 703 21.96 -8.72 -28.15
CA TYR A 703 22.40 -8.25 -26.84
C TYR A 703 21.88 -9.13 -25.71
N LEU A 704 20.60 -9.52 -25.71
CA LEU A 704 20.04 -10.28 -24.60
C LEU A 704 20.58 -11.71 -24.54
N GLU A 705 20.70 -12.39 -25.67
CA GLU A 705 21.34 -13.71 -25.75
C GLU A 705 22.80 -13.62 -25.30
N HIS A 706 23.54 -12.60 -25.72
CA HIS A 706 24.90 -12.36 -25.25
C HIS A 706 24.95 -12.25 -23.73
N VAL A 707 24.12 -11.38 -23.15
CA VAL A 707 24.00 -11.16 -21.71
C VAL A 707 23.76 -12.46 -20.96
N VAL A 708 22.81 -13.28 -21.40
CA VAL A 708 22.51 -14.56 -20.74
C VAL A 708 23.67 -15.55 -20.90
N ARG A 709 24.25 -15.66 -22.09
CA ARG A 709 25.29 -16.65 -22.40
C ARG A 709 26.65 -16.34 -21.80
N THR A 710 26.97 -15.09 -21.48
CA THR A 710 28.29 -14.68 -20.98
C THR A 710 28.25 -14.18 -19.54
N SER A 711 27.11 -14.32 -18.86
CA SER A 711 26.93 -13.88 -17.47
C SER A 711 27.79 -14.70 -16.51
N LEU A 712 28.48 -14.00 -15.62
CA LEU A 712 29.18 -14.51 -14.43
C LEU A 712 28.36 -14.28 -13.15
N THR A 713 27.26 -13.54 -13.23
CA THR A 713 26.43 -13.08 -12.11
C THR A 713 25.09 -13.80 -12.00
N THR A 714 24.75 -14.65 -12.97
CA THR A 714 23.57 -15.51 -12.92
C THR A 714 23.53 -16.25 -11.58
N LYS A 715 22.36 -16.27 -10.96
CA LYS A 715 22.17 -16.79 -9.61
C LYS A 715 21.04 -17.79 -9.59
N ALA A 716 21.26 -18.92 -8.93
CA ALA A 716 20.25 -19.92 -8.66
C ALA A 716 19.79 -19.83 -7.20
N ARG A 717 18.50 -20.05 -6.97
CA ARG A 717 17.87 -20.17 -5.65
C ARG A 717 17.08 -21.46 -5.61
N LEU A 718 17.59 -22.44 -4.88
CA LEU A 718 16.88 -23.67 -4.57
C LEU A 718 16.02 -23.43 -3.33
N LEU A 719 14.71 -23.62 -3.45
CA LEU A 719 13.75 -23.36 -2.38
C LEU A 719 13.18 -24.66 -1.83
N HIS A 720 13.12 -24.73 -0.51
CA HIS A 720 12.42 -25.75 0.25
C HIS A 720 11.38 -25.09 1.14
N TYR A 721 10.11 -25.39 0.90
CA TYR A 721 9.01 -24.96 1.76
C TYR A 721 8.69 -26.09 2.73
N PHE A 722 8.83 -25.81 4.04
CA PHE A 722 8.69 -26.83 5.08
C PHE A 722 7.23 -27.29 5.22
N PRO A 723 6.99 -28.56 5.57
CA PRO A 723 5.65 -29.03 5.90
C PRO A 723 5.02 -28.27 7.06
N ALA A 724 3.74 -27.89 6.93
CA ALA A 724 2.99 -27.29 8.03
C ALA A 724 2.78 -28.28 9.18
N GLU A 725 3.07 -27.89 10.42
CA GLU A 725 2.93 -28.75 11.61
C GLU A 725 1.46 -28.88 12.07
N GLY A 726 0.93 -30.10 12.06
CA GLY A 726 -0.39 -30.42 12.60
C GLY A 726 -0.32 -30.70 14.11
N GLY A 727 -0.48 -29.67 14.94
CA GLY A 727 -0.65 -29.80 16.39
C GLY A 727 -2.12 -29.92 16.80
N ALA A 728 -2.42 -30.71 17.84
CA ALA A 728 -3.75 -31.13 18.32
C ALA A 728 -4.73 -30.03 18.82
N ASP A 729 -4.43 -28.75 18.58
CA ASP A 729 -5.39 -27.64 18.66
C ASP A 729 -6.00 -27.29 17.29
N SER A 730 -5.80 -28.17 16.29
CA SER A 730 -6.15 -27.96 14.88
C SER A 730 -7.61 -28.24 14.52
N GLU A 731 -8.51 -28.50 15.47
CA GLU A 731 -9.95 -28.70 15.20
C GLU A 731 -10.78 -27.40 15.27
N THR A 732 -10.15 -26.23 15.46
CA THR A 732 -10.83 -24.92 15.38
C THR A 732 -10.24 -23.98 14.30
N ARG A 733 -9.38 -24.49 13.41
CA ARG A 733 -8.77 -23.74 12.29
C ARG A 733 -9.49 -24.01 10.96
N ASP A 734 -10.81 -23.82 10.91
CA ASP A 734 -11.53 -23.66 9.65
C ASP A 734 -11.58 -22.17 9.27
N GLY A 735 -10.40 -21.62 8.97
CA GLY A 735 -10.22 -20.28 8.43
C GLY A 735 -9.11 -20.33 7.39
N ASP A 736 -9.42 -19.93 6.16
CA ASP A 736 -8.58 -19.98 4.96
C ASP A 736 -7.39 -19.01 5.05
N GLY A 737 -6.52 -19.21 6.04
CA GLY A 737 -5.23 -18.53 6.11
C GLY A 737 -4.41 -18.97 4.90
N ASP A 738 -4.35 -18.12 3.89
CA ASP A 738 -3.36 -18.27 2.84
C ASP A 738 -1.98 -18.09 3.50
N ASP A 739 -1.29 -19.22 3.66
CA ASP A 739 0.12 -19.25 3.97
C ASP A 739 0.86 -18.89 2.69
N ASP A 740 1.00 -17.58 2.44
CA ASP A 740 1.85 -17.07 1.36
C ASP A 740 3.30 -17.38 1.70
N TRP A 741 3.74 -18.54 1.22
CA TRP A 741 5.09 -19.06 1.31
C TRP A 741 6.13 -18.12 0.65
N CYS A 742 5.71 -17.28 -0.29
CA CYS A 742 6.52 -16.19 -0.82
C CYS A 742 5.61 -15.00 -1.12
N ALA A 743 5.92 -13.81 -0.56
CA ALA A 743 5.16 -12.59 -0.78
C ALA A 743 5.30 -12.05 -2.23
N THR A 744 4.35 -11.21 -2.66
CA THR A 744 4.36 -10.58 -3.98
C THR A 744 5.64 -9.76 -4.20
N HIS A 745 6.39 -10.11 -5.24
CA HIS A 745 7.63 -9.45 -5.64
C HIS A 745 7.85 -9.46 -7.16
N LEU A 746 8.84 -8.68 -7.62
CA LEU A 746 9.36 -8.67 -8.98
C LEU A 746 10.74 -9.31 -9.00
N ASP A 747 11.06 -10.03 -10.08
CA ASP A 747 12.41 -10.51 -10.31
C ASP A 747 13.27 -9.40 -10.90
N HIS A 748 14.52 -9.29 -10.43
CA HIS A 748 15.41 -8.18 -10.83
C HIS A 748 16.19 -8.46 -12.12
N GLY A 749 16.33 -9.74 -12.50
CA GLY A 749 17.13 -10.18 -13.65
C GLY A 749 16.47 -9.93 -15.01
N CYS A 750 17.01 -10.58 -16.04
CA CYS A 750 16.42 -10.57 -17.38
C CYS A 750 15.26 -11.58 -17.47
N LEU A 751 15.61 -12.86 -17.32
CA LEU A 751 14.66 -13.98 -17.33
C LEU A 751 14.91 -14.87 -16.12
N THR A 752 13.85 -15.31 -15.47
CA THR A 752 13.92 -16.29 -14.38
C THR A 752 13.43 -17.64 -14.88
N GLY A 753 14.34 -18.60 -14.97
CA GLY A 753 14.01 -19.99 -15.29
C GLY A 753 13.45 -20.70 -14.07
N LEU A 754 12.22 -21.21 -14.16
CA LEU A 754 11.49 -21.87 -13.09
C LEU A 754 11.24 -23.34 -13.45
N THR A 755 11.64 -24.24 -12.56
CA THR A 755 11.20 -25.65 -12.63
C THR A 755 9.75 -25.78 -12.20
N SER A 756 9.02 -26.77 -12.73
CA SER A 756 7.79 -27.24 -12.06
C SER A 756 8.11 -27.65 -10.62
N ALA A 757 7.34 -27.15 -9.66
CA ALA A 757 7.54 -27.52 -8.25
C ALA A 757 7.32 -29.03 -8.03
N MET A 758 8.09 -29.62 -7.13
CA MET A 758 7.97 -31.01 -6.67
C MET A 758 7.30 -31.00 -5.29
N PHE A 759 6.25 -31.79 -5.11
CA PHE A 759 5.59 -31.96 -3.82
C PHE A 759 5.97 -33.33 -3.26
N VAL A 760 6.44 -33.37 -2.01
CA VAL A 760 6.90 -34.60 -1.35
C VAL A 760 6.18 -34.77 -0.03
N ASP A 761 5.75 -35.99 0.28
CA ASP A 761 5.29 -36.35 1.62
C ASP A 761 6.47 -36.87 2.45
N GLU A 762 7.01 -36.02 3.31
CA GLU A 762 8.19 -36.32 4.14
C GLU A 762 7.91 -37.36 5.23
N VAL A 763 6.65 -37.74 5.47
CA VAL A 763 6.34 -38.92 6.31
C VAL A 763 6.53 -40.21 5.52
N ALA A 764 6.08 -40.25 4.26
CA ALA A 764 6.18 -41.43 3.41
C ALA A 764 7.59 -41.62 2.83
N SER A 765 8.34 -40.53 2.67
CA SER A 765 9.71 -40.52 2.17
C SER A 765 10.55 -39.54 3.00
N PRO A 766 10.98 -39.94 4.21
CA PRO A 766 11.74 -39.07 5.10
C PRO A 766 13.09 -38.68 4.47
N PRO A 767 13.45 -37.38 4.49
CA PRO A 767 14.74 -36.93 4.00
C PRO A 767 15.85 -37.45 4.93
N GLY A 768 16.70 -38.35 4.44
CA GLY A 768 17.79 -38.95 5.22
C GLY A 768 18.58 -40.03 4.50
N GLU A 769 18.00 -40.67 3.49
CA GLU A 769 18.68 -41.62 2.61
C GLU A 769 18.79 -40.97 1.22
N GLY A 770 20.00 -40.61 0.78
CA GLY A 770 20.30 -39.73 -0.38
C GLY A 770 19.93 -40.26 -1.78
N GLY A 771 18.74 -40.84 -1.95
CA GLY A 771 18.14 -41.26 -3.22
C GLY A 771 17.24 -40.19 -3.85
N GLU A 772 16.38 -40.58 -4.79
CA GLU A 772 15.33 -39.70 -5.33
C GLU A 772 14.07 -39.83 -4.46
N LEU A 773 13.45 -38.70 -4.10
CA LEU A 773 12.19 -38.70 -3.33
C LEU A 773 11.00 -39.00 -4.25
N VAL A 774 9.97 -39.65 -3.69
CA VAL A 774 8.74 -39.95 -4.43
C VAL A 774 7.89 -38.68 -4.57
N GLU A 775 7.82 -38.13 -5.78
CA GLU A 775 6.97 -36.97 -6.09
C GLU A 775 5.48 -37.34 -6.09
N LEU A 776 4.66 -36.50 -5.44
CA LEU A 776 3.21 -36.63 -5.46
C LEU A 776 2.61 -36.30 -6.84
N GLY A 777 1.58 -37.04 -7.23
CA GLY A 777 0.87 -36.88 -8.50
C GLY A 777 0.33 -35.47 -8.77
N ALA A 778 -0.03 -34.73 -7.72
CA ALA A 778 -0.33 -33.31 -7.72
C ALA A 778 -0.19 -32.78 -6.27
N SER A 779 -0.23 -31.47 -6.08
CA SER A 779 -0.41 -30.92 -4.73
C SER A 779 -1.73 -31.45 -4.14
N PRO A 780 -1.74 -31.96 -2.90
CA PRO A 780 -2.97 -32.35 -2.22
C PRO A 780 -3.87 -31.14 -1.92
N ASP A 781 -3.29 -29.93 -1.90
CA ASP A 781 -4.01 -28.66 -1.87
C ASP A 781 -4.06 -28.04 -3.28
N PRO A 782 -5.24 -27.94 -3.93
CA PRO A 782 -5.38 -27.35 -5.25
C PRO A 782 -5.06 -25.84 -5.27
N LYS A 783 -5.00 -25.16 -4.13
CA LYS A 783 -4.61 -23.74 -4.03
C LYS A 783 -3.10 -23.53 -3.88
N ALA A 784 -2.32 -24.56 -3.57
CA ALA A 784 -0.87 -24.40 -3.51
C ALA A 784 -0.28 -24.24 -4.92
N GLY A 785 0.66 -23.30 -5.10
CA GLY A 785 1.30 -23.08 -6.40
C GLY A 785 1.79 -21.66 -6.64
N LEU A 786 2.21 -21.41 -7.88
CA LEU A 786 2.66 -20.12 -8.37
C LEU A 786 1.46 -19.27 -8.81
N TYR A 787 1.41 -18.03 -8.31
CA TYR A 787 0.42 -17.05 -8.67
C TYR A 787 1.09 -15.84 -9.31
N ILE A 788 0.49 -15.38 -10.41
CA ILE A 788 0.91 -14.15 -11.08
C ILE A 788 -0.21 -13.14 -10.87
N GLN A 789 0.16 -11.97 -10.36
CA GLN A 789 -0.74 -10.83 -10.36
C GLN A 789 -0.61 -10.15 -11.72
N SER A 790 -1.63 -10.35 -12.56
CA SER A 790 -1.72 -9.64 -13.83
C SER A 790 -1.80 -8.13 -13.60
N ARG A 791 -1.54 -7.38 -14.67
CA ARG A 791 -1.57 -5.91 -14.62
C ARG A 791 -2.98 -5.34 -14.48
N THR A 792 -4.00 -6.17 -14.68
CA THR A 792 -5.40 -5.83 -14.37
C THR A 792 -5.76 -6.12 -12.91
N GLY A 793 -4.78 -6.43 -12.04
CA GLY A 793 -5.01 -6.79 -10.64
C GLY A 793 -5.57 -8.20 -10.45
N GLU A 794 -5.90 -8.92 -11.53
CA GLU A 794 -6.36 -10.31 -11.46
C GLU A 794 -5.20 -11.22 -11.06
N VAL A 795 -5.41 -12.00 -10.01
CA VAL A 795 -4.46 -13.01 -9.54
C VAL A 795 -4.80 -14.34 -10.22
N VAL A 796 -3.89 -14.82 -11.07
CA VAL A 796 -4.07 -16.09 -11.78
C VAL A 796 -3.09 -17.13 -11.29
N LYS A 797 -3.55 -18.38 -11.14
CA LYS A 797 -2.67 -19.50 -10.86
C LYS A 797 -2.05 -20.00 -12.16
N VAL A 798 -0.72 -20.12 -12.19
CA VAL A 798 0.00 -20.69 -13.34
C VAL A 798 0.58 -22.05 -12.97
N ASN A 799 0.31 -23.04 -13.82
CA ASN A 799 0.85 -24.38 -13.67
C ASN A 799 1.93 -24.63 -14.73
N ILE A 800 3.07 -25.15 -14.28
CA ILE A 800 4.19 -25.55 -15.13
C ILE A 800 4.15 -27.08 -15.22
N PRO A 801 4.04 -27.70 -16.41
CA PRO A 801 4.14 -29.15 -16.54
C PRO A 801 5.50 -29.67 -16.08
N ARG A 802 5.55 -30.91 -15.56
CA ARG A 802 6.76 -31.49 -14.94
C ARG A 802 7.96 -31.60 -15.87
N ASP A 803 7.69 -31.80 -17.15
CA ASP A 803 8.63 -31.96 -18.24
C ASP A 803 8.96 -30.64 -18.96
N CYS A 804 8.49 -29.51 -18.40
CA CYS A 804 8.65 -28.19 -18.96
C CYS A 804 9.43 -27.25 -18.02
N LEU A 805 9.98 -26.19 -18.62
CA LEU A 805 10.55 -25.04 -17.91
C LEU A 805 9.70 -23.82 -18.20
N ALA A 806 9.49 -22.96 -17.20
CA ALA A 806 8.92 -21.65 -17.44
C ALA A 806 9.99 -20.56 -17.36
N PHE A 807 9.83 -19.50 -18.13
CA PHE A 807 10.68 -18.31 -18.07
C PHE A 807 9.81 -17.10 -17.82
N GLN A 808 10.09 -16.43 -16.70
CA GLN A 808 9.39 -15.22 -16.29
C GLN A 808 10.25 -13.99 -16.53
N THR A 809 9.63 -12.87 -16.89
CA THR A 809 10.30 -11.59 -17.16
C THR A 809 10.70 -10.87 -15.87
N GLY A 810 11.92 -10.37 -15.80
CA GLY A 810 12.39 -9.48 -14.73
C GLY A 810 12.59 -8.02 -15.14
N GLU A 811 12.92 -7.18 -14.17
CA GLU A 811 13.06 -5.72 -14.33
C GLU A 811 14.21 -5.33 -15.27
N ALA A 812 15.35 -6.04 -15.27
CA ALA A 812 16.42 -5.73 -16.21
C ALA A 812 15.99 -5.93 -17.67
N LEU A 813 15.19 -6.97 -17.96
CA LEU A 813 14.63 -7.15 -19.31
C LEU A 813 13.68 -6.02 -19.69
N GLN A 814 12.91 -5.51 -18.72
CA GLN A 814 12.03 -4.37 -18.95
C GLN A 814 12.82 -3.11 -19.33
N LEU A 815 13.94 -2.84 -18.65
CA LEU A 815 14.83 -1.73 -18.98
C LEU A 815 15.45 -1.92 -20.37
N ILE A 816 16.06 -3.09 -20.63
CA ILE A 816 16.72 -3.43 -21.88
C ILE A 816 15.76 -3.30 -23.08
N THR A 817 14.50 -3.68 -22.90
CA THR A 817 13.47 -3.64 -23.95
C THR A 817 12.62 -2.36 -23.95
N ARG A 818 12.98 -1.36 -23.14
CA ARG A 818 12.26 -0.08 -23.01
C ARG A 818 10.76 -0.27 -22.79
N GLY A 819 10.41 -1.23 -21.93
CA GLY A 819 9.04 -1.55 -21.56
C GLY A 819 8.22 -2.30 -22.62
N LYS A 820 8.83 -2.77 -23.73
CA LYS A 820 8.15 -3.64 -24.69
C LYS A 820 7.88 -5.01 -24.12
N PHE A 821 8.83 -5.54 -23.35
CA PHE A 821 8.56 -6.60 -22.39
C PHE A 821 8.59 -5.99 -20.99
N ARG A 822 7.78 -6.52 -20.08
CA ARG A 822 7.61 -5.93 -18.75
C ARG A 822 7.65 -7.02 -17.69
N ALA A 823 8.26 -6.70 -16.54
CA ALA A 823 8.24 -7.55 -15.37
C ALA A 823 6.80 -7.71 -14.82
N VAL A 824 6.55 -8.77 -14.06
CA VAL A 824 5.22 -9.08 -13.50
C VAL A 824 5.32 -9.49 -12.02
N PRO A 825 4.46 -8.92 -11.15
CA PRO A 825 4.43 -9.32 -9.74
C PRO A 825 3.91 -10.75 -9.59
N HIS A 826 4.55 -11.52 -8.71
CA HIS A 826 4.19 -12.92 -8.49
C HIS A 826 4.47 -13.37 -7.06
N PHE A 827 3.79 -14.43 -6.63
CA PHE A 827 3.86 -14.96 -5.27
C PHE A 827 3.54 -16.46 -5.25
N VAL A 828 3.79 -17.13 -4.12
CA VAL A 828 3.58 -18.58 -3.98
C VAL A 828 2.72 -18.87 -2.76
N LYS A 829 1.66 -19.66 -2.94
CA LYS A 829 0.82 -20.17 -1.84
C LYS A 829 1.22 -21.56 -1.39
N GLY A 830 1.18 -21.76 -0.08
CA GLY A 830 1.43 -23.03 0.58
C GLY A 830 0.33 -24.07 0.46
N ALA A 831 0.72 -25.33 0.71
CA ALA A 831 -0.24 -26.41 0.86
C ALA A 831 -0.71 -26.47 2.31
N LYS A 832 -2.03 -26.45 2.52
CA LYS A 832 -2.61 -26.57 3.85
C LYS A 832 -2.24 -27.89 4.55
N PRO A 833 -2.18 -27.90 5.89
CA PRO A 833 -1.98 -29.13 6.66
C PRO A 833 -3.02 -30.18 6.29
N SER A 834 -2.57 -31.38 5.95
CA SER A 834 -3.43 -32.54 5.71
C SER A 834 -3.19 -33.56 6.81
N ALA A 835 -4.25 -34.02 7.47
CA ALA A 835 -4.14 -34.97 8.58
C ALA A 835 -3.31 -36.21 8.19
N GLY A 836 -2.19 -36.42 8.89
CA GLY A 836 -1.29 -37.57 8.68
C GLY A 836 -0.27 -37.45 7.55
N LYS A 837 -0.12 -36.29 6.89
CA LYS A 837 0.89 -36.06 5.84
C LYS A 837 1.74 -34.82 6.14
N ARG A 838 3.03 -34.86 5.80
CA ARG A 838 3.94 -33.69 5.90
C ARG A 838 4.39 -33.29 4.51
N ILE A 839 3.65 -32.38 3.89
CA ILE A 839 3.86 -32.01 2.48
C ILE A 839 4.88 -30.88 2.36
N ALA A 840 6.06 -31.19 1.84
CA ALA A 840 7.05 -30.20 1.43
C ALA A 840 6.84 -29.81 -0.04
N ARG A 841 7.24 -28.59 -0.40
CA ARG A 841 7.33 -28.12 -1.80
C ARG A 841 8.75 -27.69 -2.11
N ASN A 842 9.31 -28.23 -3.18
CA ASN A 842 10.65 -27.90 -3.64
C ASN A 842 10.59 -27.28 -5.04
N THR A 843 11.35 -26.22 -5.28
CA THR A 843 11.46 -25.61 -6.62
C THR A 843 12.83 -24.95 -6.79
N LEU A 844 13.30 -24.86 -8.03
CA LEU A 844 14.50 -24.12 -8.39
C LEU A 844 14.13 -22.92 -9.26
N ALA A 845 14.65 -21.74 -8.88
CA ALA A 845 14.62 -20.53 -9.69
C ALA A 845 16.05 -20.17 -10.11
N VAL A 846 16.27 -19.90 -11.40
CA VAL A 846 17.56 -19.47 -11.95
C VAL A 846 17.37 -18.09 -12.58
N PHE A 847 17.90 -17.07 -11.90
CA PHE A 847 17.84 -15.67 -12.32
C PHE A 847 18.98 -15.40 -13.30
N THR A 848 18.67 -15.34 -14.59
CA THR A 848 19.65 -14.91 -15.60
C THR A 848 19.81 -13.39 -15.52
N GLN A 849 21.05 -12.95 -15.31
CA GLN A 849 21.35 -11.56 -14.98
C GLN A 849 22.52 -11.04 -15.83
N PRO A 850 22.53 -9.75 -16.22
CA PRO A 850 23.70 -9.14 -16.82
C PRO A 850 24.92 -9.14 -15.90
N ASN A 851 26.11 -9.13 -16.48
CA ASN A 851 27.33 -8.88 -15.71
C ASN A 851 27.25 -7.50 -15.03
N LEU A 852 27.90 -7.34 -13.87
CA LEU A 852 27.80 -6.10 -13.07
C LEU A 852 28.20 -4.84 -13.86
N GLY A 853 29.16 -4.94 -14.78
CA GLY A 853 29.56 -3.84 -15.65
C GLY A 853 28.75 -3.69 -16.94
N GLU A 854 27.78 -4.57 -17.20
CA GLU A 854 26.96 -4.51 -18.40
C GLU A 854 25.93 -3.39 -18.29
N GLU A 855 25.82 -2.57 -19.32
CA GLU A 855 24.89 -1.44 -19.38
C GLU A 855 23.46 -1.93 -19.70
N VAL A 856 22.51 -1.72 -18.80
CA VAL A 856 21.11 -2.15 -18.94
C VAL A 856 20.18 -1.05 -19.43
N GLU A 857 20.60 0.20 -19.25
CA GLU A 857 19.98 1.43 -19.73
C GLU A 857 21.08 2.45 -20.01
N SER A 858 20.84 3.41 -20.90
CA SER A 858 21.84 4.41 -21.29
C SER A 858 22.47 5.09 -20.07
N GLY A 859 23.76 4.84 -19.83
CA GLY A 859 24.52 5.39 -18.71
C GLY A 859 24.31 4.70 -17.36
N LYS A 860 23.67 3.52 -17.31
CA LYS A 860 23.41 2.76 -16.09
C LYS A 860 23.81 1.29 -16.24
N SER A 861 24.74 0.86 -15.42
CA SER A 861 25.20 -0.53 -15.34
C SER A 861 24.25 -1.40 -14.50
N PHE A 862 24.28 -2.71 -14.72
CA PHE A 862 23.54 -3.67 -13.90
C PHE A 862 23.99 -3.63 -12.43
N GLY A 863 25.27 -3.36 -12.16
CA GLY A 863 25.79 -3.21 -10.81
C GLY A 863 25.18 -2.00 -10.09
N GLU A 864 25.00 -0.86 -10.76
CA GLU A 864 24.27 0.29 -10.20
C GLU A 864 22.80 -0.02 -9.97
N PHE A 865 22.14 -0.65 -10.95
CA PHE A 865 20.76 -1.11 -10.80
C PHE A 865 20.59 -2.08 -9.61
N ALA A 866 21.50 -3.05 -9.47
CA ALA A 866 21.49 -4.02 -8.38
C ALA A 866 21.66 -3.34 -7.01
N ARG A 867 22.48 -2.29 -6.90
CA ARG A 867 22.61 -1.52 -5.65
C ARG A 867 21.30 -0.84 -5.25
N GLU A 868 20.62 -0.21 -6.20
CA GLU A 868 19.31 0.42 -5.95
C GLU A 868 18.25 -0.60 -5.52
N VAL A 869 18.27 -1.79 -6.12
CA VAL A 869 17.36 -2.89 -5.76
C VAL A 869 17.65 -3.42 -4.35
N VAL A 870 18.93 -3.65 -4.04
CA VAL A 870 19.32 -4.16 -2.72
C VAL A 870 18.99 -3.14 -1.64
N ALA A 871 19.26 -1.85 -1.83
CA ALA A 871 18.91 -0.79 -0.88
C ALA A 871 17.39 -0.62 -0.65
N ARG A 872 16.55 -1.07 -1.60
CA ARG A 872 15.08 -1.11 -1.43
C ARG A 872 14.60 -2.34 -0.65
N THR A 873 15.42 -3.40 -0.56
CA THR A 873 14.99 -4.74 -0.13
C THR A 873 15.67 -5.22 1.16
N TYR A 874 16.90 -4.78 1.41
CA TYR A 874 17.76 -5.15 2.54
C TYR A 874 18.39 -3.89 3.14
#